data_AF-A0A8M1FTS8-F1
#
_entry.id   AF-A0A8M1FTS8-F1
#
_cell.length_a   1.000
_cell.length_b   1.000
_cell.length_c   1.000
_cell.angle_alpha   90.00
_cell.angle_beta   90.00
_cell.angle_gamma   90.00
#
_symmetry.space_group_name_H-M   'P 1'
#
loop_
_entity.id
_entity.type
_entity.pdbx_description
1 polymer ?
#
loop_
_entity_poly.entity_id
_entity_poly.type
_entity_poly.pdbx_seq_one_letter_code
_entity_poly.pdbx_strand_id
1 'polypeptide(L)'
;MDCLCIVTTKKYRYQDEDTPPLEHSPAHLPNQANSPPVIVNTDTLEAPGYVNGTEGEMEYEEITLERGNSGLGFSIAGGTDNPHIGDDPSIFITKIIPGGAAAQDGRLRVNDSILFVNEVDVREVTHSAAVEALKEAGSIVRLYVMRRKPPAEKLMEIKLIKGPKGLGFSIAGGVGNQHIPGDNSIYVTKIIEGGAAHKDGRLQIGDKILAVNSVGLEDVMHEDAVAALKNTYDVVYLKVAKPSNAYLSDSYAPPDITTSYSQHLDNEISHSSYLGTDYPTAMTPTSPRRYSPVAKDLLGEEDIPREPRRIVIHRGSTGLGFNIVGGEDGEGIFISFILAGGPADLSGELRKGDQILSVNGVDLRSASHEQAAIALKNAGQTVTIIAQYKPEEYSRFEAKIHDLREQLMNSSLGSGTASLRSNPKRGFYIRALFDYDKTKDCGFLSQALSFRFGDVLHVIDASDEEWWQARRVHSDSETDDIGFIPSKRRVERREWSRLKAKDWGSGSGSQGREDSVLSYETVTQMEVHYARPIIILGPTKDRANDDLLSEFPDKFGSCVPHTTRPKREYEIDGRDYHFVSSREKMEKDIQAHKFIEAGQYNSHLYGTSVQSVREVAEQGKHCILDVSANAVRRLQAAHLHPIAIFIRPRSLENVLEVNKRITEEQARKAFDRATKLEQEFTECFSAIVEGDSFEEIYHKVKRVIEDLSGPYIWVPARERL
;
A
#
# COMPACT_ATOMS: atom_id res chain seq x y z
N MET A 1 21.17 8.75 28.29
CA MET A 1 19.95 9.28 28.93
C MET A 1 19.59 10.54 28.16
N ASP A 2 18.75 10.41 27.14
CA ASP A 2 18.71 11.37 26.04
C ASP A 2 17.26 11.82 25.83
N CYS A 3 17.02 13.13 25.98
CA CYS A 3 15.67 13.67 26.06
C CYS A 3 14.91 13.53 24.74
N LEU A 4 13.60 13.21 24.84
CA LEU A 4 12.69 13.29 23.70
C LEU A 4 12.59 14.75 23.21
N CYS A 5 13.18 15.03 22.05
CA CYS A 5 12.88 16.25 21.31
C CYS A 5 11.48 16.13 20.69
N ILE A 6 10.48 16.75 21.31
CA ILE A 6 9.15 16.96 20.70
C ILE A 6 9.32 17.97 19.55
N VAL A 7 9.45 17.46 18.32
CA VAL A 7 9.62 18.31 17.14
C VAL A 7 8.29 18.99 16.79
N THR A 8 8.23 20.31 16.90
CA THR A 8 7.04 21.12 16.57
C THR A 8 7.02 21.49 15.09
N THR A 9 6.68 20.52 14.23
CA THR A 9 6.48 20.74 12.79
C THR A 9 5.25 21.62 12.52
N LYS A 10 5.46 22.93 12.33
CA LYS A 10 4.46 23.83 11.77
C LYS A 10 4.23 23.49 10.28
N LYS A 11 3.14 22.78 9.94
CA LYS A 11 2.53 22.93 8.60
C LYS A 11 1.90 24.34 8.51
N TYR A 12 1.91 24.92 7.32
CA TYR A 12 1.76 26.36 7.12
C TYR A 12 0.34 26.90 7.36
N ARG A 13 0.28 28.21 7.58
CA ARG A 13 -0.90 29.02 7.90
C ARG A 13 -1.25 29.86 6.68
N TYR A 14 -2.50 29.82 6.21
CA TYR A 14 -3.06 30.92 5.43
C TYR A 14 -3.46 32.05 6.37
N GLN A 15 -3.29 33.28 5.93
CA GLN A 15 -3.76 34.49 6.60
C GLN A 15 -4.61 35.29 5.60
N ASP A 16 -5.83 35.62 6.00
CA ASP A 16 -6.57 36.75 5.46
C ASP A 16 -5.97 38.07 5.98
N GLU A 17 -6.19 39.19 5.28
CA GLU A 17 -6.98 40.34 5.77
C GLU A 17 -7.25 41.37 4.63
N ASP A 18 -8.37 42.08 4.78
CA ASP A 18 -8.75 43.41 4.28
C ASP A 18 -8.92 43.79 2.77
N THR A 19 -10.21 43.89 2.41
CA THR A 19 -10.84 44.79 1.41
C THR A 19 -10.48 46.28 1.55
N PRO A 20 -10.63 47.11 0.49
CA PRO A 20 -11.83 47.98 0.38
C PRO A 20 -12.34 48.13 -1.09
N PRO A 21 -13.17 49.13 -1.49
CA PRO A 21 -14.62 48.92 -1.56
C PRO A 21 -15.29 49.19 -2.95
N LEU A 22 -16.62 49.02 -2.97
CA LEU A 22 -17.58 49.13 -4.08
C LEU A 22 -17.58 50.46 -4.87
N GLU A 23 -17.99 50.43 -6.16
CA GLU A 23 -19.23 51.11 -6.62
C GLU A 23 -19.74 50.75 -8.05
N HIS A 24 -21.07 50.90 -8.22
CA HIS A 24 -21.89 51.13 -9.43
C HIS A 24 -21.94 50.21 -10.69
N SER A 25 -23.09 49.51 -10.80
CA SER A 25 -23.84 49.10 -12.03
C SER A 25 -24.54 50.33 -12.71
N PRO A 26 -25.31 50.27 -13.87
CA PRO A 26 -26.12 49.13 -14.38
C PRO A 26 -26.37 48.93 -15.93
N ALA A 27 -26.87 47.73 -16.28
CA ALA A 27 -27.90 47.34 -17.29
C ALA A 27 -27.97 47.89 -18.75
N HIS A 28 -28.09 46.99 -19.75
CA HIS A 28 -29.37 46.72 -20.50
C HIS A 28 -29.30 45.54 -21.52
N LEU A 29 -30.47 45.05 -21.97
CA LEU A 29 -30.77 43.99 -23.00
C LEU A 29 -31.37 44.65 -24.29
N PRO A 30 -31.99 44.00 -25.34
CA PRO A 30 -32.30 42.56 -25.64
C PRO A 30 -32.23 42.09 -27.15
N ASN A 31 -32.78 40.89 -27.46
CA ASN A 31 -33.31 40.37 -28.77
C ASN A 31 -32.33 39.89 -29.88
N GLN A 32 -32.62 39.01 -30.88
CA GLN A 32 -33.65 37.97 -31.27
C GLN A 32 -33.16 37.27 -32.60
N ALA A 33 -33.67 36.16 -33.20
CA ALA A 33 -34.38 34.92 -32.79
C ALA A 33 -34.64 33.97 -34.04
N ASN A 34 -35.20 32.76 -33.82
CA ASN A 34 -35.82 31.80 -34.77
C ASN A 34 -34.94 30.87 -35.69
N SER A 35 -35.57 29.81 -36.22
CA SER A 35 -35.05 28.62 -36.96
C SER A 35 -36.22 27.92 -37.74
N PRO A 36 -36.09 26.70 -38.33
CA PRO A 36 -35.07 26.04 -39.18
C PRO A 36 -35.58 25.95 -40.67
N PRO A 37 -35.08 25.09 -41.63
CA PRO A 37 -35.49 23.65 -41.75
C PRO A 37 -34.55 22.66 -42.56
N VAL A 38 -35.05 21.43 -42.79
CA VAL A 38 -34.72 20.39 -43.82
C VAL A 38 -33.73 19.24 -43.46
N ILE A 39 -34.08 18.02 -43.94
CA ILE A 39 -33.38 16.72 -43.82
C ILE A 39 -33.28 16.08 -45.23
N VAL A 40 -32.22 15.30 -45.52
CA VAL A 40 -32.18 14.31 -46.61
C VAL A 40 -31.37 13.07 -46.15
N ASN A 41 -31.87 11.86 -46.43
CA ASN A 41 -31.21 10.57 -46.14
C ASN A 41 -30.86 9.81 -47.43
N THR A 42 -29.77 9.02 -47.39
CA THR A 42 -29.48 7.77 -48.16
C THR A 42 -28.14 7.21 -47.65
N ASP A 43 -27.84 5.91 -47.53
CA ASP A 43 -28.66 4.68 -47.59
C ASP A 43 -27.93 3.53 -46.83
N THR A 44 -28.59 2.39 -46.63
CA THR A 44 -28.14 1.27 -45.77
C THR A 44 -27.15 0.27 -46.39
N LEU A 45 -26.43 -0.45 -45.52
CA LEU A 45 -25.81 -1.75 -45.81
C LEU A 45 -26.03 -2.76 -44.67
N GLU A 46 -26.42 -3.98 -45.05
CA GLU A 46 -26.59 -5.19 -44.22
C GLU A 46 -25.82 -6.35 -44.90
N ALA A 47 -25.53 -7.52 -44.33
CA ALA A 47 -25.89 -8.20 -43.07
C ALA A 47 -24.71 -9.18 -42.73
N PRO A 48 -24.78 -10.14 -41.77
CA PRO A 48 -25.81 -10.47 -40.78
C PRO A 48 -25.29 -10.57 -39.32
N GLY A 49 -26.18 -10.76 -38.33
CA GLY A 49 -25.83 -10.90 -36.91
C GLY A 49 -26.10 -12.27 -36.28
N TYR A 50 -25.69 -12.43 -35.01
CA TYR A 50 -26.00 -13.60 -34.15
C TYR A 50 -26.43 -13.15 -32.74
N VAL A 51 -27.72 -13.33 -32.43
CA VAL A 51 -28.40 -13.45 -31.11
C VAL A 51 -27.98 -12.60 -29.88
N ASN A 52 -28.88 -11.66 -29.55
CA ASN A 52 -29.39 -11.28 -28.21
C ASN A 52 -28.44 -10.84 -27.08
N GLY A 53 -28.50 -9.54 -26.74
CA GLY A 53 -27.85 -8.95 -25.56
C GLY A 53 -28.39 -7.59 -25.09
N THR A 54 -29.72 -7.37 -25.10
CA THR A 54 -30.41 -6.16 -24.58
C THR A 54 -29.83 -4.80 -24.98
N GLU A 55 -30.25 -4.28 -26.12
CA GLU A 55 -29.90 -2.94 -26.60
C GLU A 55 -30.36 -1.83 -25.63
N GLY A 56 -29.41 -1.07 -25.11
CA GLY A 56 -29.66 0.34 -24.79
C GLY A 56 -29.51 1.18 -26.06
N GLU A 57 -30.20 2.31 -26.18
CA GLU A 57 -30.05 3.19 -27.35
C GLU A 57 -28.57 3.60 -27.53
N MET A 58 -27.98 3.24 -28.67
CA MET A 58 -26.60 3.59 -29.01
C MET A 58 -26.60 4.94 -29.73
N GLU A 59 -25.82 5.89 -29.23
CA GLU A 59 -25.62 7.21 -29.82
C GLU A 59 -24.26 7.25 -30.52
N TYR A 60 -24.23 7.72 -31.77
CA TYR A 60 -23.02 7.86 -32.59
C TYR A 60 -22.71 9.33 -32.83
N GLU A 61 -21.44 9.73 -32.68
CA GLU A 61 -21.01 11.13 -32.80
C GLU A 61 -19.70 11.23 -33.59
N GLU A 62 -19.61 12.16 -34.54
CA GLU A 62 -18.34 12.48 -35.24
C GLU A 62 -17.67 13.70 -34.59
N ILE A 63 -16.45 13.50 -34.08
CA ILE A 63 -15.70 14.49 -33.32
C ILE A 63 -14.37 14.75 -34.02
N THR A 64 -14.26 15.90 -34.69
CA THR A 64 -13.01 16.41 -35.26
C THR A 64 -12.20 17.13 -34.19
N LEU A 65 -10.99 16.64 -33.90
CA LEU A 65 -10.04 17.26 -32.98
C LEU A 65 -8.78 17.72 -33.72
N GLU A 66 -8.28 18.91 -33.40
CA GLU A 66 -6.95 19.36 -33.81
C GLU A 66 -5.91 18.92 -32.75
N ARG A 67 -4.77 18.40 -33.20
CA ARG A 67 -3.71 17.86 -32.34
C ARG A 67 -2.87 18.99 -31.75
N GLY A 68 -3.09 19.30 -30.47
CA GLY A 68 -2.27 20.24 -29.73
C GLY A 68 -0.86 19.72 -29.42
N ASN A 69 -0.04 20.56 -28.79
CA ASN A 69 1.36 20.27 -28.43
C ASN A 69 1.53 19.03 -27.50
N SER A 70 0.46 18.57 -26.84
CA SER A 70 0.40 17.39 -25.98
C SER A 70 -0.41 16.23 -26.60
N GLY A 71 -0.68 16.27 -27.90
CA GLY A 71 -1.53 15.30 -28.60
C GLY A 71 -3.01 15.69 -28.59
N LEU A 72 -3.88 14.69 -28.67
CA LEU A 72 -5.34 14.88 -28.76
C LEU A 72 -6.02 15.11 -27.39
N GLY A 73 -5.29 14.94 -26.28
CA GLY A 73 -5.83 15.23 -24.94
C GLY A 73 -6.77 14.17 -24.38
N PHE A 74 -6.65 12.90 -24.77
CA PHE A 74 -7.37 11.78 -24.17
C PHE A 74 -6.48 10.53 -24.06
N SER A 75 -6.99 9.51 -23.35
CA SER A 75 -6.37 8.18 -23.21
C SER A 75 -7.35 7.09 -23.63
N ILE A 76 -6.84 5.97 -24.15
CA ILE A 76 -7.63 4.80 -24.55
C ILE A 76 -7.22 3.53 -23.78
N ALA A 77 -8.12 2.56 -23.73
CA ALA A 77 -7.85 1.16 -23.37
C ALA A 77 -8.74 0.24 -24.22
N GLY A 78 -8.54 -1.08 -24.12
CA GLY A 78 -9.22 -2.06 -24.96
C GLY A 78 -8.39 -2.43 -26.20
N GLY A 79 -8.95 -3.31 -27.03
CA GLY A 79 -8.28 -3.99 -28.12
C GLY A 79 -8.33 -5.51 -27.95
N THR A 80 -8.24 -6.26 -29.06
CA THR A 80 -8.38 -7.73 -29.09
C THR A 80 -7.30 -8.49 -28.31
N ASP A 81 -6.19 -7.83 -27.97
CA ASP A 81 -5.08 -8.33 -27.15
C ASP A 81 -5.16 -7.93 -25.66
N ASN A 82 -5.97 -6.92 -25.32
CA ASN A 82 -6.16 -6.43 -23.96
C ASN A 82 -7.56 -5.79 -23.77
N PRO A 83 -8.65 -6.60 -23.77
CA PRO A 83 -10.02 -6.12 -23.56
C PRO A 83 -10.18 -5.29 -22.30
N HIS A 84 -10.91 -4.17 -22.39
CA HIS A 84 -11.09 -3.27 -21.24
C HIS A 84 -12.33 -3.62 -20.39
N ILE A 85 -13.36 -4.20 -21.02
CA ILE A 85 -14.67 -4.43 -20.41
C ILE A 85 -15.11 -5.88 -20.69
N GLY A 86 -14.75 -6.80 -19.80
CA GLY A 86 -14.99 -8.23 -20.03
C GLY A 86 -14.25 -8.71 -21.27
N ASP A 87 -14.94 -9.40 -22.17
CA ASP A 87 -14.41 -9.88 -23.45
C ASP A 87 -14.64 -8.88 -24.62
N ASP A 88 -15.03 -7.62 -24.35
CA ASP A 88 -15.28 -6.60 -25.39
C ASP A 88 -13.96 -6.07 -25.99
N PRO A 89 -13.69 -6.30 -27.30
CA PRO A 89 -12.44 -5.91 -27.94
C PRO A 89 -12.36 -4.41 -28.28
N SER A 90 -13.45 -3.66 -28.11
CA SER A 90 -13.54 -2.26 -28.56
C SER A 90 -12.54 -1.32 -27.90
N ILE A 91 -12.18 -0.24 -28.58
CA ILE A 91 -11.27 0.80 -28.07
C ILE A 91 -12.06 1.87 -27.33
N PHE A 92 -11.93 1.95 -26.00
CA PHE A 92 -12.68 2.88 -25.15
C PHE A 92 -11.84 4.08 -24.70
N ILE A 93 -12.43 5.28 -24.69
CA ILE A 93 -11.87 6.46 -24.03
C ILE A 93 -11.89 6.27 -22.51
N THR A 94 -10.73 6.14 -21.89
CA THR A 94 -10.61 5.95 -20.43
C THR A 94 -10.43 7.26 -19.66
N LYS A 95 -9.94 8.31 -20.34
CA LYS A 95 -9.64 9.59 -19.70
C LYS A 95 -9.67 10.74 -20.70
N ILE A 96 -10.29 11.85 -20.32
CA ILE A 96 -10.11 13.15 -20.97
C ILE A 96 -9.08 13.95 -20.14
N ILE A 97 -8.10 14.57 -20.78
CA ILE A 97 -7.00 15.28 -20.13
C ILE A 97 -7.36 16.78 -20.02
N PRO A 98 -7.56 17.34 -18.80
CA PRO A 98 -7.95 18.73 -18.64
C PRO A 98 -7.00 19.71 -19.35
N GLY A 99 -7.54 20.60 -20.16
CA GLY A 99 -6.78 21.53 -20.99
C GLY A 99 -6.17 20.95 -22.27
N GLY A 100 -6.28 19.64 -22.53
CA GLY A 100 -5.95 19.03 -23.82
C GLY A 100 -7.05 19.24 -24.87
N ALA A 101 -6.78 18.94 -26.15
CA ALA A 101 -7.69 19.27 -27.25
C ALA A 101 -9.12 18.70 -27.08
N ALA A 102 -9.26 17.41 -26.74
CA ALA A 102 -10.57 16.81 -26.45
C ALA A 102 -11.32 17.48 -25.28
N ALA A 103 -10.61 18.01 -24.28
CA ALA A 103 -11.20 18.75 -23.17
C ALA A 103 -11.60 20.20 -23.55
N GLN A 104 -10.98 20.76 -24.60
CA GLN A 104 -11.33 22.09 -25.14
C GLN A 104 -12.51 22.02 -26.11
N ASP A 105 -12.63 20.93 -26.88
CA ASP A 105 -13.81 20.63 -27.71
C ASP A 105 -15.02 20.21 -26.85
N GLY A 106 -14.79 19.36 -25.84
CA GLY A 106 -15.77 19.00 -24.82
C GLY A 106 -16.83 17.97 -25.23
N ARG A 107 -16.89 17.53 -26.50
CA ARG A 107 -17.88 16.52 -26.94
C ARG A 107 -17.48 15.09 -26.59
N LEU A 108 -16.18 14.79 -26.63
CA LEU A 108 -15.62 13.47 -26.35
C LEU A 108 -15.68 13.16 -24.85
N ARG A 109 -16.21 12.00 -24.48
CA ARG A 109 -16.45 11.61 -23.08
C ARG A 109 -15.72 10.32 -22.73
N VAL A 110 -15.54 10.10 -21.43
CA VAL A 110 -15.07 8.80 -20.91
C VAL A 110 -16.16 7.75 -21.15
N ASN A 111 -15.73 6.53 -21.49
CA ASN A 111 -16.55 5.39 -21.96
C ASN A 111 -17.17 5.54 -23.36
N ASP A 112 -16.82 6.59 -24.13
CA ASP A 112 -17.05 6.58 -25.58
C ASP A 112 -16.17 5.49 -26.23
N SER A 113 -16.76 4.66 -27.09
CA SER A 113 -16.05 3.66 -27.89
C SER A 113 -15.65 4.27 -29.24
N ILE A 114 -14.37 4.23 -29.61
CA ILE A 114 -13.89 4.66 -30.91
C ILE A 114 -14.14 3.54 -31.92
N LEU A 115 -14.85 3.85 -33.01
CA LEU A 115 -15.07 2.93 -34.12
C LEU A 115 -14.12 3.22 -35.28
N PHE A 116 -13.90 4.50 -35.60
CA PHE A 116 -13.00 4.93 -36.67
C PHE A 116 -12.09 6.08 -36.23
N VAL A 117 -10.87 6.08 -36.76
CA VAL A 117 -9.87 7.14 -36.64
C VAL A 117 -9.50 7.61 -38.05
N ASN A 118 -9.95 8.81 -38.43
CA ASN A 118 -10.10 9.24 -39.81
C ASN A 118 -10.84 8.16 -40.64
N GLU A 119 -10.15 7.50 -41.57
CA GLU A 119 -10.71 6.45 -42.44
C GLU A 119 -10.29 5.03 -41.98
N VAL A 120 -9.63 4.90 -40.81
CA VAL A 120 -9.13 3.62 -40.28
C VAL A 120 -10.13 3.04 -39.27
N ASP A 121 -10.60 1.83 -39.52
CA ASP A 121 -11.43 1.04 -38.59
C ASP A 121 -10.59 0.54 -37.40
N VAL A 122 -11.07 0.76 -36.18
CA VAL A 122 -10.38 0.36 -34.94
C VAL A 122 -11.26 -0.48 -34.01
N ARG A 123 -12.34 -1.09 -34.52
CA ARG A 123 -13.29 -1.87 -33.70
C ARG A 123 -12.74 -3.22 -33.24
N GLU A 124 -12.04 -3.92 -34.13
CA GLU A 124 -11.57 -5.31 -33.94
C GLU A 124 -10.05 -5.39 -34.15
N VAL A 125 -9.31 -4.53 -33.44
CA VAL A 125 -7.85 -4.38 -33.59
C VAL A 125 -7.14 -4.56 -32.25
N THR A 126 -5.85 -4.89 -32.28
CA THR A 126 -5.01 -4.86 -31.07
C THR A 126 -4.83 -3.42 -30.58
N HIS A 127 -4.67 -3.23 -29.28
CA HIS A 127 -4.45 -1.94 -28.62
C HIS A 127 -3.34 -1.12 -29.33
N SER A 128 -2.24 -1.78 -29.69
CA SER A 128 -1.12 -1.17 -30.43
C SER A 128 -1.51 -0.61 -31.79
N ALA A 129 -2.38 -1.28 -32.54
CA ALA A 129 -2.84 -0.85 -33.86
C ALA A 129 -3.77 0.36 -33.77
N ALA A 130 -4.64 0.43 -32.76
CA ALA A 130 -5.43 1.62 -32.46
C ALA A 130 -4.56 2.83 -32.07
N VAL A 131 -3.48 2.58 -31.30
CA VAL A 131 -2.48 3.61 -30.96
C VAL A 131 -1.72 4.11 -32.19
N GLU A 132 -1.32 3.25 -33.13
CA GLU A 132 -0.69 3.70 -34.38
C GLU A 132 -1.67 4.47 -35.27
N ALA A 133 -2.93 4.02 -35.42
CA ALA A 133 -3.95 4.79 -36.14
C ALA A 133 -4.11 6.22 -35.57
N LEU A 134 -4.15 6.36 -34.24
CA LEU A 134 -4.20 7.66 -33.55
C LEU A 134 -2.92 8.51 -33.68
N LYS A 135 -1.78 7.93 -34.06
CA LYS A 135 -0.54 8.66 -34.40
C LYS A 135 -0.54 9.08 -35.87
N GLU A 136 -0.80 8.15 -36.79
CA GLU A 136 -0.74 8.36 -38.24
C GLU A 136 -1.84 9.29 -38.76
N ALA A 137 -2.95 9.44 -38.02
CA ALA A 137 -4.04 10.36 -38.34
C ALA A 137 -3.67 11.86 -38.48
N GLY A 138 -2.43 12.26 -38.16
CA GLY A 138 -1.91 13.60 -38.45
C GLY A 138 -2.45 14.70 -37.54
N SER A 139 -2.41 15.95 -37.99
CA SER A 139 -2.75 17.12 -37.15
C SER A 139 -4.25 17.35 -36.94
N ILE A 140 -5.11 16.82 -37.82
CA ILE A 140 -6.57 16.88 -37.69
C ILE A 140 -7.09 15.46 -37.70
N VAL A 141 -7.75 15.06 -36.61
CA VAL A 141 -8.21 13.70 -36.39
C VAL A 141 -9.72 13.70 -36.21
N ARG A 142 -10.43 13.10 -37.16
CA ARG A 142 -11.85 12.77 -37.04
C ARG A 142 -11.97 11.45 -36.27
N LEU A 143 -12.72 11.45 -35.19
CA LEU A 143 -13.08 10.25 -34.45
C LEU A 143 -14.57 9.99 -34.68
N TYR A 144 -14.91 8.79 -35.16
CA TYR A 144 -16.29 8.32 -35.14
C TYR A 144 -16.48 7.48 -33.89
N VAL A 145 -17.24 8.01 -32.92
CA VAL A 145 -17.41 7.38 -31.60
C VAL A 145 -18.85 6.93 -31.36
N MET A 146 -19.00 5.95 -30.48
CA MET A 146 -20.24 5.29 -30.13
C MET A 146 -20.36 5.23 -28.61
N ARG A 147 -21.47 5.72 -28.05
CA ARG A 147 -21.75 5.64 -26.61
C ARG A 147 -23.11 5.01 -26.32
N ARG A 148 -23.23 4.37 -25.16
CA ARG A 148 -24.52 3.95 -24.61
C ARG A 148 -25.23 5.18 -24.05
N LYS A 149 -26.38 5.53 -24.62
CA LYS A 149 -27.20 6.65 -24.15
C LYS A 149 -27.81 6.30 -22.78
N PRO A 150 -27.69 7.15 -21.75
CA PRO A 150 -28.25 6.85 -20.44
C PRO A 150 -29.78 6.77 -20.52
N PRO A 151 -30.42 5.74 -19.92
CA PRO A 151 -31.87 5.57 -19.98
C PRO A 151 -32.58 6.70 -19.23
N ALA A 152 -33.53 7.36 -19.91
CA ALA A 152 -34.17 8.59 -19.44
C ALA A 152 -34.70 8.49 -17.98
N GLU A 153 -34.13 9.33 -17.10
CA GLU A 153 -34.45 9.34 -15.66
C GLU A 153 -35.92 9.70 -15.40
N LYS A 154 -36.63 8.88 -14.62
CA LYS A 154 -38.04 9.13 -14.29
C LYS A 154 -38.15 10.11 -13.13
N LEU A 155 -38.61 11.33 -13.41
CA LEU A 155 -38.83 12.38 -12.42
C LEU A 155 -40.06 12.12 -11.54
N MET A 156 -39.93 12.44 -10.24
CA MET A 156 -40.98 12.38 -9.23
C MET A 156 -40.81 13.51 -8.21
N GLU A 157 -41.90 14.00 -7.62
CA GLU A 157 -41.86 14.97 -6.52
C GLU A 157 -42.32 14.32 -5.21
N ILE A 158 -41.54 14.48 -4.15
CA ILE A 158 -41.77 13.87 -2.83
C ILE A 158 -41.92 14.97 -1.78
N LYS A 159 -43.11 15.08 -1.20
CA LYS A 159 -43.39 15.94 -0.05
C LYS A 159 -43.16 15.19 1.25
N LEU A 160 -42.11 15.55 1.99
CA LEU A 160 -41.80 15.03 3.32
C LEU A 160 -42.17 16.04 4.41
N ILE A 161 -42.42 15.53 5.62
CA ILE A 161 -42.56 16.31 6.85
C ILE A 161 -41.40 15.98 7.78
N LYS A 162 -40.68 17.00 8.26
CA LYS A 162 -39.45 16.88 9.04
C LYS A 162 -39.76 16.26 10.42
N GLY A 163 -39.16 15.11 10.71
CA GLY A 163 -39.32 14.43 12.00
C GLY A 163 -38.38 14.99 13.09
N PRO A 164 -38.47 14.49 14.33
CA PRO A 164 -37.60 14.90 15.44
C PRO A 164 -36.12 14.52 15.24
N LYS A 165 -35.78 13.79 14.17
CA LYS A 165 -34.42 13.50 13.70
C LYS A 165 -34.19 13.98 12.25
N GLY A 166 -34.89 15.04 11.84
CA GLY A 166 -34.84 15.57 10.47
C GLY A 166 -35.60 14.71 9.45
N LEU A 167 -35.15 14.73 8.19
CA LEU A 167 -35.83 14.07 7.06
C LEU A 167 -35.64 12.53 7.02
N GLY A 168 -34.72 11.97 7.81
CA GLY A 168 -34.56 10.52 7.92
C GLY A 168 -33.92 9.84 6.69
N PHE A 169 -33.02 10.52 6.00
CA PHE A 169 -32.16 9.94 4.96
C PHE A 169 -30.77 10.60 4.96
N SER A 170 -29.81 9.97 4.28
CA SER A 170 -28.44 10.45 4.06
C SER A 170 -28.18 10.65 2.58
N ILE A 171 -27.29 11.59 2.23
CA ILE A 171 -26.86 11.86 0.85
C ILE A 171 -25.34 11.74 0.68
N ALA A 172 -24.91 11.53 -0.56
CA ALA A 172 -23.53 11.72 -1.03
C ALA A 172 -23.56 12.36 -2.43
N GLY A 173 -22.39 12.75 -2.95
CA GLY A 173 -22.28 13.46 -4.23
C GLY A 173 -22.14 14.96 -4.04
N GLY A 174 -22.02 15.68 -5.16
CA GLY A 174 -21.64 17.09 -5.22
C GLY A 174 -20.28 17.27 -5.90
N VAL A 175 -20.05 18.45 -6.48
CA VAL A 175 -18.76 18.84 -7.05
C VAL A 175 -17.67 18.71 -5.97
N GLY A 176 -16.52 18.15 -6.35
CA GLY A 176 -15.40 17.88 -5.44
C GLY A 176 -15.61 16.72 -4.45
N ASN A 177 -16.81 16.11 -4.39
CA ASN A 177 -17.14 14.98 -3.52
C ASN A 177 -18.11 14.00 -4.22
N GLN A 178 -17.74 13.60 -5.44
CA GLN A 178 -18.54 12.75 -6.32
C GLN A 178 -18.85 11.39 -5.66
N HIS A 179 -20.11 10.96 -5.71
CA HIS A 179 -20.50 9.63 -5.21
C HIS A 179 -20.28 8.55 -6.27
N ILE A 180 -20.54 8.90 -7.53
CA ILE A 180 -20.27 8.09 -8.72
C ILE A 180 -19.16 8.83 -9.49
N PRO A 181 -18.01 8.21 -9.80
CA PRO A 181 -16.92 8.89 -10.48
C PRO A 181 -17.36 9.52 -11.81
N GLY A 182 -17.10 10.83 -11.97
CA GLY A 182 -17.53 11.62 -13.12
C GLY A 182 -18.89 12.29 -12.99
N ASP A 183 -19.72 11.94 -11.99
CA ASP A 183 -21.04 12.57 -11.76
C ASP A 183 -21.06 13.39 -10.46
N ASN A 184 -21.37 14.69 -10.60
CA ASN A 184 -21.49 15.64 -9.50
C ASN A 184 -22.86 15.60 -8.80
N SER A 185 -23.82 14.81 -9.30
CA SER A 185 -25.19 14.77 -8.80
C SER A 185 -25.29 14.31 -7.33
N ILE A 186 -26.36 14.73 -6.65
CA ILE A 186 -26.65 14.36 -5.27
C ILE A 186 -27.50 13.08 -5.22
N TYR A 187 -27.04 12.06 -4.49
CA TYR A 187 -27.69 10.75 -4.39
C TYR A 187 -28.06 10.39 -2.95
N VAL A 188 -29.18 9.70 -2.75
CA VAL A 188 -29.58 9.12 -1.46
C VAL A 188 -28.81 7.84 -1.19
N THR A 189 -27.94 7.86 -0.18
CA THR A 189 -27.10 6.70 0.20
C THR A 189 -27.71 5.83 1.29
N LYS A 190 -28.66 6.37 2.07
CA LYS A 190 -29.30 5.63 3.17
C LYS A 190 -30.67 6.19 3.50
N ILE A 191 -31.65 5.31 3.72
CA ILE A 191 -32.92 5.63 4.39
C ILE A 191 -32.78 5.22 5.87
N ILE A 192 -33.21 6.09 6.80
CA ILE A 192 -33.12 5.85 8.24
C ILE A 192 -34.44 5.26 8.74
N GLU A 193 -34.39 4.03 9.25
CA GLU A 193 -35.54 3.30 9.78
C GLU A 193 -36.34 4.12 10.79
N GLY A 194 -37.67 4.17 10.63
CA GLY A 194 -38.58 4.97 11.46
C GLY A 194 -38.49 6.49 11.26
N GLY A 195 -37.56 6.99 10.44
CA GLY A 195 -37.44 8.38 10.01
C GLY A 195 -38.55 8.83 9.05
N ALA A 196 -38.53 10.10 8.64
CA ALA A 196 -39.60 10.67 7.82
C ALA A 196 -39.65 10.07 6.40
N ALA A 197 -38.53 10.00 5.68
CA ALA A 197 -38.46 9.35 4.37
C ALA A 197 -38.83 7.85 4.44
N HIS A 198 -38.43 7.13 5.50
CA HIS A 198 -38.83 5.74 5.71
C HIS A 198 -40.34 5.56 5.92
N LYS A 199 -41.00 6.54 6.55
CA LYS A 199 -42.46 6.53 6.76
C LYS A 199 -43.26 6.95 5.53
N ASP A 200 -42.66 7.74 4.64
CA ASP A 200 -43.24 8.10 3.34
C ASP A 200 -43.05 6.98 2.30
N GLY A 201 -41.91 6.29 2.34
CA GLY A 201 -41.61 5.10 1.54
C GLY A 201 -41.31 5.33 0.05
N ARG A 202 -41.54 6.54 -0.49
CA ARG A 202 -41.29 6.84 -1.92
C ARG A 202 -39.83 7.14 -2.22
N LEU A 203 -39.09 7.70 -1.25
CA LEU A 203 -37.65 7.94 -1.36
C LEU A 203 -36.88 6.65 -1.04
N GLN A 204 -35.97 6.25 -1.93
CA GLN A 204 -35.21 5.01 -1.87
C GLN A 204 -33.70 5.28 -1.95
N ILE A 205 -32.88 4.28 -1.64
CA ILE A 205 -31.43 4.35 -1.84
C ILE A 205 -31.13 4.29 -3.35
N GLY A 206 -30.21 5.12 -3.83
CA GLY A 206 -29.92 5.31 -5.26
C GLY A 206 -30.73 6.42 -5.93
N ASP A 207 -31.73 7.00 -5.24
CA ASP A 207 -32.50 8.15 -5.74
C ASP A 207 -31.60 9.39 -5.91
N LYS A 208 -31.71 10.07 -7.05
CA LYS A 208 -30.97 11.29 -7.39
C LYS A 208 -31.80 12.53 -7.06
N ILE A 209 -31.34 13.39 -6.16
CA ILE A 209 -32.06 14.60 -5.73
C ILE A 209 -31.63 15.77 -6.61
N LEU A 210 -32.57 16.28 -7.41
CA LEU A 210 -32.36 17.39 -8.35
C LEU A 210 -32.72 18.75 -7.74
N ALA A 211 -33.64 18.80 -6.77
CA ALA A 211 -33.98 20.03 -6.07
C ALA A 211 -34.57 19.81 -4.67
N VAL A 212 -34.40 20.80 -3.80
CA VAL A 212 -34.98 20.89 -2.46
C VAL A 212 -35.79 22.19 -2.37
N ASN A 213 -37.11 22.06 -2.28
CA ASN A 213 -38.06 23.15 -2.51
C ASN A 213 -37.73 23.85 -3.85
N SER A 214 -37.44 25.15 -3.83
CA SER A 214 -37.08 25.94 -5.03
C SER A 214 -35.57 25.95 -5.35
N VAL A 215 -34.73 25.23 -4.59
CA VAL A 215 -33.26 25.23 -4.76
C VAL A 215 -32.84 24.01 -5.58
N GLY A 216 -32.31 24.21 -6.78
CA GLY A 216 -31.72 23.15 -7.59
C GLY A 216 -30.38 22.65 -7.01
N LEU A 217 -30.09 21.37 -7.19
CA LEU A 217 -28.88 20.67 -6.72
C LEU A 217 -28.04 20.09 -7.87
N GLU A 218 -28.13 20.71 -9.05
CA GLU A 218 -27.30 20.38 -10.23
C GLU A 218 -25.95 21.11 -10.10
N ASP A 219 -24.83 20.37 -10.21
CA ASP A 219 -23.44 20.85 -10.07
C ASP A 219 -23.12 21.71 -8.83
N VAL A 220 -23.81 21.47 -7.72
CA VAL A 220 -23.57 22.11 -6.42
C VAL A 220 -22.44 21.44 -5.63
N MET A 221 -21.82 22.14 -4.67
CA MET A 221 -20.92 21.48 -3.71
C MET A 221 -21.72 20.58 -2.77
N HIS A 222 -21.09 19.54 -2.21
CA HIS A 222 -21.74 18.67 -1.22
C HIS A 222 -22.29 19.45 -0.02
N GLU A 223 -21.56 20.48 0.42
CA GLU A 223 -21.98 21.33 1.54
C GLU A 223 -23.21 22.20 1.21
N ASP A 224 -23.36 22.66 -0.03
CA ASP A 224 -24.55 23.40 -0.48
C ASP A 224 -25.80 22.51 -0.48
N ALA A 225 -25.68 21.26 -0.96
CA ALA A 225 -26.75 20.28 -0.92
C ALA A 225 -27.16 19.94 0.53
N VAL A 226 -26.18 19.79 1.42
CA VAL A 226 -26.40 19.59 2.85
C VAL A 226 -27.02 20.83 3.51
N ALA A 227 -26.62 22.03 3.10
CA ALA A 227 -27.19 23.29 3.57
C ALA A 227 -28.64 23.45 3.12
N ALA A 228 -28.95 23.18 1.84
CA ALA A 228 -30.29 23.22 1.28
C ALA A 228 -31.24 22.22 1.98
N LEU A 229 -30.78 21.01 2.33
CA LEU A 229 -31.56 20.02 3.08
C LEU A 229 -31.73 20.38 4.57
N LYS A 230 -30.71 20.97 5.20
CA LYS A 230 -30.77 21.39 6.62
C LYS A 230 -31.63 22.64 6.81
N ASN A 231 -31.46 23.66 5.97
CA ASN A 231 -32.13 24.96 6.01
C ASN A 231 -33.56 24.91 5.43
N THR A 232 -34.32 23.91 5.88
CA THR A 232 -35.73 23.70 5.53
C THR A 232 -36.63 23.85 6.76
N TYR A 233 -37.86 24.31 6.53
CA TYR A 233 -38.93 24.26 7.51
C TYR A 233 -39.49 22.83 7.67
N ASP A 234 -40.56 22.67 8.44
CA ASP A 234 -41.17 21.37 8.76
C ASP A 234 -41.72 20.62 7.54
N VAL A 235 -41.94 21.29 6.42
CA VAL A 235 -42.39 20.69 5.15
C VAL A 235 -41.31 20.89 4.10
N VAL A 236 -40.97 19.81 3.38
CA VAL A 236 -39.94 19.81 2.33
C VAL A 236 -40.47 19.11 1.09
N TYR A 237 -40.29 19.75 -0.06
CA TYR A 237 -40.53 19.15 -1.37
C TYR A 237 -39.18 18.75 -1.96
N LEU A 238 -39.04 17.51 -2.43
CA LEU A 238 -37.85 17.01 -3.11
C LEU A 238 -38.22 16.68 -4.55
N LYS A 239 -37.51 17.26 -5.53
CA LYS A 239 -37.55 16.81 -6.92
C LYS A 239 -36.51 15.71 -7.08
N VAL A 240 -36.95 14.53 -7.46
CA VAL A 240 -36.13 13.30 -7.43
C VAL A 240 -36.20 12.60 -8.78
N ALA A 241 -35.05 12.24 -9.32
CA ALA A 241 -34.92 11.28 -10.41
C ALA A 241 -34.78 9.86 -9.84
N LYS A 242 -35.61 8.93 -10.34
CA LYS A 242 -35.47 7.51 -10.06
C LYS A 242 -34.45 6.87 -11.01
N PRO A 243 -33.48 6.09 -10.50
CA PRO A 243 -32.59 5.31 -11.36
C PRO A 243 -33.41 4.28 -12.15
N SER A 244 -33.17 4.23 -13.45
CA SER A 244 -33.79 3.26 -14.36
C SER A 244 -33.20 1.87 -14.11
N ASN A 245 -33.99 0.97 -13.51
CA ASN A 245 -33.48 -0.25 -12.90
C ASN A 245 -33.09 -1.33 -13.92
N ALA A 246 -31.84 -1.28 -14.39
CA ALA A 246 -31.15 -2.31 -15.13
C ALA A 246 -29.68 -2.39 -14.65
N TYR A 247 -29.07 -3.58 -14.70
CA TYR A 247 -27.67 -3.85 -14.30
C TYR A 247 -27.33 -3.68 -12.79
N LEU A 248 -28.15 -4.28 -11.90
CA LEU A 248 -27.70 -4.71 -10.57
C LEU A 248 -28.07 -6.19 -10.33
N SER A 249 -27.50 -7.05 -11.17
CA SER A 249 -27.52 -8.52 -11.09
C SER A 249 -26.39 -9.05 -11.99
N ASP A 250 -25.54 -10.00 -11.60
CA ASP A 250 -25.29 -10.56 -10.26
C ASP A 250 -23.88 -11.22 -10.20
N SER A 251 -23.51 -11.83 -9.07
CA SER A 251 -22.22 -12.47 -8.73
C SER A 251 -21.12 -11.49 -8.28
N TYR A 252 -20.40 -11.69 -7.17
CA TYR A 252 -20.33 -12.85 -6.26
C TYR A 252 -20.65 -12.48 -4.80
N ALA A 253 -21.40 -13.35 -4.12
CA ALA A 253 -21.38 -13.50 -2.66
C ALA A 253 -20.98 -14.95 -2.32
N PRO A 254 -20.23 -15.20 -1.23
CA PRO A 254 -19.76 -16.55 -0.90
C PRO A 254 -20.91 -17.46 -0.40
N PRO A 255 -20.87 -18.77 -0.68
CA PRO A 255 -21.93 -19.69 -0.28
C PRO A 255 -21.78 -20.15 1.18
N ASP A 256 -22.81 -19.86 1.98
CA ASP A 256 -22.96 -20.41 3.34
C ASP A 256 -23.87 -21.65 3.30
N ILE A 257 -23.46 -22.75 3.95
CA ILE A 257 -24.18 -24.04 3.88
C ILE A 257 -24.69 -24.47 5.26
N THR A 258 -25.97 -24.19 5.56
CA THR A 258 -26.79 -25.08 6.40
C THR A 258 -28.21 -25.22 5.84
N THR A 259 -28.72 -26.45 5.85
CA THR A 259 -29.73 -26.96 4.90
C THR A 259 -31.18 -26.88 5.42
N SER A 260 -32.15 -27.04 4.49
CA SER A 260 -33.48 -27.69 4.67
C SER A 260 -34.59 -26.94 5.45
N TYR A 261 -35.90 -27.06 5.12
CA TYR A 261 -36.63 -27.79 4.05
C TYR A 261 -38.02 -27.15 3.75
N SER A 262 -38.64 -27.55 2.63
CA SER A 262 -40.10 -27.45 2.28
C SER A 262 -40.50 -26.26 1.36
N GLN A 263 -41.43 -26.38 0.39
CA GLN A 263 -42.40 -27.47 0.10
C GLN A 263 -42.90 -27.44 -1.38
N HIS A 264 -43.16 -28.60 -2.00
CA HIS A 264 -43.89 -28.84 -3.28
C HIS A 264 -43.25 -28.28 -4.59
N LEU A 265 -43.50 -28.82 -5.81
CA LEU A 265 -44.49 -29.81 -6.28
C LEU A 265 -43.95 -30.74 -7.42
N ASP A 266 -44.41 -32.00 -7.46
CA ASP A 266 -44.55 -33.00 -8.57
C ASP A 266 -43.39 -33.56 -9.44
N ASN A 267 -43.56 -34.88 -9.72
CA ASN A 267 -43.15 -35.69 -10.91
C ASN A 267 -41.66 -36.03 -11.18
N GLU A 268 -41.22 -37.28 -11.47
CA GLU A 268 -41.87 -38.62 -11.58
C GLU A 268 -40.93 -39.80 -11.14
N ILE A 269 -41.51 -40.97 -10.78
CA ILE A 269 -41.04 -42.37 -11.08
C ILE A 269 -39.57 -42.79 -10.70
N SER A 270 -39.25 -43.85 -9.94
CA SER A 270 -40.00 -45.06 -9.51
C SER A 270 -39.33 -45.87 -8.35
N HIS A 271 -40.11 -46.77 -7.69
CA HIS A 271 -39.72 -47.98 -6.90
C HIS A 271 -38.71 -47.85 -5.70
N SER A 272 -38.91 -48.31 -4.44
CA SER A 272 -39.39 -49.59 -3.82
C SER A 272 -38.23 -50.22 -2.99
N SER A 273 -38.32 -50.79 -1.76
CA SER A 273 -39.37 -50.92 -0.70
C SER A 273 -38.77 -51.54 0.62
N TYR A 274 -39.60 -51.76 1.67
CA TYR A 274 -39.35 -52.43 3.00
C TYR A 274 -38.56 -51.62 4.06
N LEU A 275 -39.00 -51.39 5.33
CA LEU A 275 -39.49 -52.21 6.48
C LEU A 275 -38.34 -52.82 7.36
N GLY A 276 -38.30 -52.68 8.70
CA GLY A 276 -39.15 -51.92 9.66
C GLY A 276 -38.81 -52.16 11.17
N THR A 277 -39.50 -51.45 12.08
CA THR A 277 -39.85 -51.76 13.51
C THR A 277 -38.78 -52.21 14.55
N ASP A 278 -38.58 -51.44 15.65
CA ASP A 278 -39.13 -51.73 17.01
C ASP A 278 -38.67 -50.74 18.14
N TYR A 279 -39.25 -50.86 19.36
CA TYR A 279 -39.21 -49.96 20.56
C TYR A 279 -39.12 -50.82 21.87
N PRO A 280 -39.13 -50.34 23.15
CA PRO A 280 -39.04 -48.97 23.72
C PRO A 280 -38.13 -48.78 24.99
N THR A 281 -38.10 -47.54 25.52
CA THR A 281 -37.86 -47.11 26.95
C THR A 281 -36.45 -47.27 27.58
N ALA A 282 -35.98 -46.39 28.49
CA ALA A 282 -36.59 -45.21 29.16
C ALA A 282 -35.54 -44.16 29.65
N MET A 283 -36.07 -43.02 30.13
CA MET A 283 -35.47 -41.95 30.95
C MET A 283 -34.78 -40.75 30.25
N THR A 284 -35.17 -39.57 30.74
CA THR A 284 -34.72 -38.19 30.46
C THR A 284 -33.64 -37.75 31.48
N PRO A 285 -32.92 -36.59 31.37
CA PRO A 285 -33.35 -35.34 30.73
C PRO A 285 -32.26 -34.48 30.02
N THR A 286 -32.65 -33.23 29.72
CA THR A 286 -31.83 -32.05 29.37
C THR A 286 -31.03 -32.06 28.06
N SER A 287 -31.38 -31.12 27.17
CA SER A 287 -30.73 -30.91 25.87
C SER A 287 -29.34 -30.27 25.99
N PRO A 288 -28.31 -30.79 25.30
CA PRO A 288 -27.08 -30.04 25.05
C PRO A 288 -27.37 -28.82 24.15
N ARG A 289 -26.77 -27.67 24.48
CA ARG A 289 -26.81 -26.48 23.60
C ARG A 289 -25.90 -26.69 22.39
N ARG A 290 -26.28 -26.14 21.23
CA ARG A 290 -25.32 -25.87 20.15
C ARG A 290 -24.23 -24.95 20.70
N TYR A 291 -22.96 -25.23 20.40
CA TYR A 291 -21.85 -24.31 20.65
C TYR A 291 -21.38 -23.74 19.30
N SER A 292 -21.40 -22.43 19.17
CA SER A 292 -20.75 -21.71 18.06
C SER A 292 -19.26 -21.52 18.38
N PRO A 293 -18.34 -21.54 17.40
CA PRO A 293 -16.97 -21.12 17.64
C PRO A 293 -16.96 -19.63 18.01
N VAL A 294 -16.58 -19.33 19.26
CA VAL A 294 -16.40 -17.96 19.75
C VAL A 294 -14.96 -17.56 19.48
N ALA A 295 -14.75 -16.47 18.72
CA ALA A 295 -13.43 -15.85 18.58
C ALA A 295 -12.92 -15.42 19.97
N LYS A 296 -11.74 -15.90 20.37
CA LYS A 296 -11.27 -15.85 21.77
C LYS A 296 -9.92 -15.16 21.99
N ASP A 297 -9.59 -14.18 21.16
CA ASP A 297 -8.45 -13.27 21.36
C ASP A 297 -8.82 -12.03 22.22
N LEU A 298 -9.68 -12.25 23.21
CA LEU A 298 -9.95 -11.32 24.32
C LEU A 298 -9.71 -12.03 25.66
N LEU A 299 -8.52 -12.58 25.82
CA LEU A 299 -7.92 -12.98 27.09
C LEU A 299 -6.47 -12.51 27.12
N GLY A 300 -6.03 -11.95 28.25
CA GLY A 300 -4.62 -11.65 28.49
C GLY A 300 -3.81 -12.92 28.80
N GLU A 301 -2.49 -12.86 28.70
CA GLU A 301 -1.61 -14.03 28.89
C GLU A 301 -1.65 -14.65 30.30
N GLU A 302 -2.22 -13.97 31.30
CA GLU A 302 -2.26 -14.46 32.69
C GLU A 302 -3.23 -15.65 32.91
N ASP A 303 -4.16 -15.91 31.99
CA ASP A 303 -5.21 -16.96 32.11
C ASP A 303 -4.87 -18.29 31.40
N ILE A 304 -3.64 -18.50 30.92
CA ILE A 304 -3.25 -19.76 30.25
C ILE A 304 -2.94 -20.85 31.29
N PRO A 305 -3.65 -22.01 31.28
CA PRO A 305 -3.38 -23.09 32.24
C PRO A 305 -1.98 -23.69 32.06
N ARG A 306 -1.13 -23.55 33.09
CA ARG A 306 0.23 -24.12 33.15
C ARG A 306 0.26 -25.61 33.51
N GLU A 307 -0.89 -26.28 33.57
CA GLU A 307 -1.00 -27.70 33.86
C GLU A 307 -0.72 -28.56 32.60
N PRO A 308 -0.27 -29.82 32.75
CA PRO A 308 -0.16 -30.76 31.63
C PRO A 308 -1.51 -31.06 30.96
N ARG A 309 -1.61 -30.75 29.67
CA ARG A 309 -2.81 -30.92 28.84
C ARG A 309 -2.67 -32.18 27.99
N ARG A 310 -3.71 -33.03 27.99
CA ARG A 310 -3.79 -34.23 27.13
C ARG A 310 -4.53 -33.89 25.85
N ILE A 311 -3.80 -33.87 24.76
CA ILE A 311 -4.20 -33.39 23.43
C ILE A 311 -4.27 -34.59 22.48
N VAL A 312 -5.20 -34.60 21.52
CA VAL A 312 -5.35 -35.70 20.55
C VAL A 312 -5.36 -35.17 19.13
N ILE A 313 -4.37 -35.55 18.33
CA ILE A 313 -4.18 -35.08 16.95
C ILE A 313 -4.26 -36.26 15.99
N HIS A 314 -5.04 -36.10 14.92
CA HIS A 314 -5.06 -37.03 13.80
C HIS A 314 -3.99 -36.65 12.77
N ARG A 315 -3.21 -37.61 12.29
CA ARG A 315 -2.12 -37.36 11.35
C ARG A 315 -2.67 -37.03 9.96
N GLY A 316 -2.26 -35.88 9.42
CA GLY A 316 -2.54 -35.47 8.05
C GLY A 316 -1.54 -36.06 7.05
N SER A 317 -1.77 -35.80 5.76
CA SER A 317 -0.88 -36.22 4.66
C SER A 317 0.57 -35.72 4.80
N THR A 318 0.77 -34.58 5.46
CA THR A 318 2.07 -33.96 5.74
C THR A 318 2.62 -34.26 7.14
N GLY A 319 1.96 -35.13 7.93
CA GLY A 319 2.35 -35.44 9.30
C GLY A 319 1.46 -34.78 10.35
N LEU A 320 2.04 -34.25 11.44
CA LEU A 320 1.29 -33.66 12.57
C LEU A 320 1.23 -32.11 12.52
N GLY A 321 2.01 -31.47 11.66
CA GLY A 321 1.98 -30.00 11.50
C GLY A 321 2.67 -29.20 12.61
N PHE A 322 3.73 -29.73 13.24
CA PHE A 322 4.56 -28.96 14.18
C PHE A 322 6.02 -29.45 14.18
N ASN A 323 6.94 -28.58 14.59
CA ASN A 323 8.37 -28.87 14.74
C ASN A 323 8.76 -28.94 16.22
N ILE A 324 9.76 -29.76 16.53
CA ILE A 324 10.33 -29.90 17.89
C ILE A 324 11.80 -29.47 17.96
N VAL A 325 12.24 -29.03 19.14
CA VAL A 325 13.62 -28.69 19.51
C VAL A 325 13.93 -29.17 20.93
N GLY A 326 15.20 -29.11 21.34
CA GLY A 326 15.67 -29.63 22.63
C GLY A 326 15.88 -31.16 22.60
N GLY A 327 16.14 -31.74 23.79
CA GLY A 327 16.57 -33.13 23.92
C GLY A 327 18.09 -33.34 23.91
N GLU A 328 18.88 -32.30 24.13
CA GLU A 328 20.33 -32.35 24.37
C GLU A 328 20.61 -31.95 25.84
N ASP A 329 21.71 -32.42 26.44
CA ASP A 329 22.10 -32.17 27.85
C ASP A 329 21.02 -32.38 28.94
N GLY A 330 19.95 -33.13 28.64
CA GLY A 330 18.80 -33.32 29.54
C GLY A 330 17.74 -32.22 29.47
N GLU A 331 17.81 -31.33 28.48
CA GLU A 331 16.81 -30.30 28.22
C GLU A 331 15.54 -30.90 27.59
N GLY A 332 14.39 -30.34 27.95
CA GLY A 332 13.09 -30.85 27.51
C GLY A 332 12.89 -30.77 25.98
N ILE A 333 11.99 -31.61 25.48
CA ILE A 333 11.50 -31.50 24.10
C ILE A 333 10.43 -30.41 24.05
N PHE A 334 10.63 -29.37 23.25
CA PHE A 334 9.70 -28.25 23.10
C PHE A 334 9.20 -28.08 21.66
N ILE A 335 7.99 -27.54 21.49
CA ILE A 335 7.46 -27.14 20.20
C ILE A 335 7.99 -25.75 19.82
N SER A 336 8.72 -25.67 18.70
CA SER A 336 9.30 -24.42 18.18
C SER A 336 8.44 -23.73 17.12
N PHE A 337 7.59 -24.49 16.42
CA PHE A 337 6.76 -23.99 15.32
C PHE A 337 5.53 -24.88 15.13
N ILE A 338 4.42 -24.28 14.69
CA ILE A 338 3.18 -24.97 14.28
C ILE A 338 2.84 -24.50 12.87
N LEU A 339 2.52 -25.44 11.98
CA LEU A 339 2.16 -25.20 10.60
C LEU A 339 0.69 -24.79 10.50
N ALA A 340 0.42 -23.56 10.08
CA ALA A 340 -0.94 -23.04 9.85
C ALA A 340 -1.73 -23.95 8.87
N GLY A 341 -2.98 -24.25 9.19
CA GLY A 341 -3.82 -25.22 8.48
C GLY A 341 -3.40 -26.68 8.66
N GLY A 342 -2.32 -26.96 9.40
CA GLY A 342 -1.87 -28.32 9.74
C GLY A 342 -2.66 -28.93 10.91
N PRO A 343 -2.56 -30.25 11.15
CA PRO A 343 -3.41 -30.92 12.15
C PRO A 343 -3.25 -30.43 13.60
N ALA A 344 -2.06 -29.94 13.98
CA ALA A 344 -1.84 -29.30 15.28
C ALA A 344 -2.50 -27.92 15.39
N ASP A 345 -2.46 -27.11 14.33
CA ASP A 345 -3.15 -25.81 14.26
C ASP A 345 -4.67 -26.00 14.32
N LEU A 346 -5.20 -26.93 13.51
CA LEU A 346 -6.61 -27.31 13.49
C LEU A 346 -7.12 -27.93 14.81
N SER A 347 -6.21 -28.35 15.71
CA SER A 347 -6.60 -28.77 17.08
C SER A 347 -6.84 -27.58 18.00
N GLY A 348 -6.17 -26.45 17.78
CA GLY A 348 -6.16 -25.28 18.68
C GLY A 348 -5.49 -25.49 20.05
N GLU A 349 -5.05 -26.71 20.38
CA GLU A 349 -4.56 -27.04 21.72
C GLU A 349 -3.03 -26.88 21.87
N LEU A 350 -2.22 -27.23 20.86
CA LEU A 350 -0.75 -27.04 20.92
C LEU A 350 -0.36 -25.58 20.64
N ARG A 351 0.74 -25.12 21.26
CA ARG A 351 1.33 -23.78 21.04
C ARG A 351 2.87 -23.84 20.98
N LYS A 352 3.50 -22.82 20.39
CA LYS A 352 4.96 -22.62 20.52
C LYS A 352 5.30 -22.49 22.01
N GLY A 353 6.36 -23.16 22.48
CA GLY A 353 6.75 -23.16 23.90
C GLY A 353 6.03 -24.18 24.78
N ASP A 354 5.20 -25.06 24.21
CA ASP A 354 4.77 -26.29 24.89
C ASP A 354 5.95 -27.28 25.03
N GLN A 355 6.24 -27.74 26.25
CA GLN A 355 7.09 -28.91 26.48
C GLN A 355 6.26 -30.19 26.26
N ILE A 356 6.75 -31.10 25.42
CA ILE A 356 6.14 -32.42 25.24
C ILE A 356 6.62 -33.34 26.37
N LEU A 357 5.68 -33.80 27.20
CA LEU A 357 5.94 -34.70 28.32
C LEU A 357 5.75 -36.17 27.95
N SER A 358 4.80 -36.51 27.07
CA SER A 358 4.67 -37.87 26.53
C SER A 358 3.91 -37.92 25.20
N VAL A 359 4.09 -39.02 24.45
CA VAL A 359 3.40 -39.30 23.19
C VAL A 359 2.92 -40.76 23.19
N ASN A 360 1.62 -40.99 23.06
CA ASN A 360 0.96 -42.31 23.16
C ASN A 360 1.38 -43.13 24.41
N GLY A 361 1.70 -42.46 25.52
CA GLY A 361 2.16 -43.09 26.76
C GLY A 361 3.68 -43.33 26.84
N VAL A 362 4.44 -43.06 25.78
CA VAL A 362 5.91 -43.00 25.82
C VAL A 362 6.32 -41.69 26.49
N ASP A 363 6.96 -41.77 27.66
CA ASP A 363 7.48 -40.61 28.39
C ASP A 363 8.65 -39.95 27.63
N LEU A 364 8.58 -38.65 27.45
CA LEU A 364 9.58 -37.84 26.74
C LEU A 364 10.25 -36.78 27.63
N ARG A 365 9.95 -36.74 28.93
CA ARG A 365 10.47 -35.73 29.87
C ARG A 365 12.00 -35.69 30.01
N SER A 366 12.68 -36.77 29.62
CA SER A 366 14.14 -36.90 29.56
C SER A 366 14.61 -37.62 28.29
N ALA A 367 13.78 -37.61 27.23
CA ALA A 367 14.13 -38.24 25.96
C ALA A 367 15.04 -37.33 25.14
N SER A 368 15.97 -37.95 24.41
CA SER A 368 16.75 -37.26 23.38
C SER A 368 15.88 -36.82 22.20
N HIS A 369 16.37 -35.85 21.43
CA HIS A 369 15.70 -35.35 20.22
C HIS A 369 15.29 -36.49 19.27
N GLU A 370 16.20 -37.45 19.03
CA GLU A 370 15.96 -38.60 18.16
C GLU A 370 14.87 -39.52 18.71
N GLN A 371 14.89 -39.84 20.02
CA GLN A 371 13.86 -40.66 20.66
C GLN A 371 12.47 -40.00 20.59
N ALA A 372 12.39 -38.69 20.78
CA ALA A 372 11.15 -37.93 20.64
C ALA A 372 10.64 -37.91 19.18
N ALA A 373 11.53 -37.69 18.21
CA ALA A 373 11.20 -37.75 16.79
C ALA A 373 10.74 -39.16 16.36
N ILE A 374 11.36 -40.21 16.89
CA ILE A 374 10.95 -41.61 16.66
C ILE A 374 9.58 -41.88 17.29
N ALA A 375 9.33 -41.44 18.52
CA ALA A 375 8.04 -41.61 19.19
C ALA A 375 6.90 -40.93 18.40
N LEU A 376 7.09 -39.67 17.97
CA LEU A 376 6.15 -38.94 17.14
C LEU A 376 5.93 -39.60 15.76
N LYS A 377 7.00 -40.04 15.09
CA LYS A 377 6.90 -40.76 13.81
C LYS A 377 6.13 -42.08 13.95
N ASN A 378 6.36 -42.85 15.01
CA ASN A 378 5.79 -44.17 15.21
C ASN A 378 4.41 -44.17 15.90
N ALA A 379 3.92 -43.02 16.39
CA ALA A 379 2.62 -42.89 17.07
C ALA A 379 1.36 -43.18 16.20
N GLY A 380 1.52 -43.54 14.93
CA GLY A 380 0.40 -43.92 14.05
C GLY A 380 -0.53 -42.76 13.68
N GLN A 381 -1.77 -43.10 13.30
CA GLN A 381 -2.74 -42.15 12.74
C GLN A 381 -3.43 -41.26 13.79
N THR A 382 -3.52 -41.70 15.05
CA THR A 382 -4.08 -40.91 16.15
C THR A 382 -3.04 -40.80 17.24
N VAL A 383 -2.60 -39.58 17.50
CA VAL A 383 -1.47 -39.27 18.38
C VAL A 383 -1.99 -38.51 19.59
N THR A 384 -2.00 -39.17 20.75
CA THR A 384 -2.23 -38.55 22.05
C THR A 384 -0.92 -37.95 22.54
N ILE A 385 -0.88 -36.64 22.76
CA ILE A 385 0.27 -35.92 23.29
C ILE A 385 -0.09 -35.40 24.68
N ILE A 386 0.81 -35.50 25.66
CA ILE A 386 0.71 -34.73 26.91
C ILE A 386 1.74 -33.60 26.81
N ALA A 387 1.27 -32.36 26.80
CA ALA A 387 2.10 -31.16 26.65
C ALA A 387 1.81 -30.14 27.75
N GLN A 388 2.81 -29.34 28.13
CA GLN A 388 2.71 -28.34 29.18
C GLN A 388 3.30 -27.01 28.71
N TYR A 389 2.53 -25.92 28.79
CA TYR A 389 2.97 -24.61 28.34
C TYR A 389 4.00 -24.02 29.31
N LYS A 390 5.23 -23.79 28.81
CA LYS A 390 6.40 -23.41 29.62
C LYS A 390 7.24 -22.32 28.92
N PRO A 391 6.67 -21.14 28.67
CA PRO A 391 7.36 -20.08 27.93
C PRO A 391 8.67 -19.64 28.60
N GLU A 392 8.77 -19.63 29.94
CA GLU A 392 9.98 -19.20 30.64
C GLU A 392 11.11 -20.25 30.64
N GLU A 393 10.82 -21.53 30.38
CA GLU A 393 11.85 -22.53 30.10
C GLU A 393 12.26 -22.46 28.63
N TYR A 394 11.29 -22.34 27.73
CA TYR A 394 11.52 -22.26 26.29
C TYR A 394 12.35 -21.02 25.89
N SER A 395 12.05 -19.83 26.43
CA SER A 395 12.83 -18.62 26.16
C SER A 395 14.26 -18.69 26.73
N ARG A 396 14.48 -19.43 27.82
CA ARG A 396 15.84 -19.72 28.32
C ARG A 396 16.60 -20.69 27.43
N PHE A 397 15.90 -21.65 26.82
CA PHE A 397 16.48 -22.54 25.81
C PHE A 397 16.86 -21.76 24.53
N GLU A 398 15.96 -20.93 23.98
CA GLU A 398 16.29 -20.06 22.82
C GLU A 398 17.49 -19.14 23.13
N ALA A 399 17.56 -18.55 24.34
CA ALA A 399 18.70 -17.75 24.78
C ALA A 399 20.00 -18.57 24.90
N LYS A 400 19.98 -19.75 25.55
CA LYS A 400 21.16 -20.63 25.66
C LYS A 400 21.71 -21.03 24.29
N ILE A 401 20.84 -21.36 23.33
CA ILE A 401 21.22 -21.71 21.96
C ILE A 401 21.81 -20.49 21.22
N HIS A 402 21.27 -19.28 21.45
CA HIS A 402 21.86 -18.05 20.94
C HIS A 402 23.27 -17.82 21.52
N ASP A 403 23.41 -17.86 22.85
CA ASP A 403 24.67 -17.65 23.56
C ASP A 403 25.74 -18.70 23.19
N LEU A 404 25.35 -19.97 23.02
CA LEU A 404 26.27 -21.04 22.59
C LEU A 404 26.71 -20.85 21.14
N ARG A 405 25.82 -20.40 20.26
CA ARG A 405 26.15 -20.04 18.87
C ARG A 405 27.12 -18.86 18.82
N GLU A 406 26.89 -17.84 19.64
CA GLU A 406 27.78 -16.69 19.80
C GLU A 406 29.14 -17.09 20.40
N GLN A 407 29.17 -18.00 21.38
CA GLN A 407 30.42 -18.56 21.92
C GLN A 407 31.18 -19.41 20.91
N LEU A 408 30.51 -20.19 20.05
CA LEU A 408 31.15 -20.94 18.96
C LEU A 408 31.68 -20.03 17.85
N MET A 409 31.10 -18.84 17.66
CA MET A 409 31.65 -17.80 16.78
C MET A 409 32.86 -17.10 17.43
N ASN A 410 32.81 -16.82 18.74
CA ASN A 410 33.84 -16.06 19.45
C ASN A 410 35.05 -16.89 19.92
N SER A 411 34.89 -18.19 20.18
CA SER A 411 35.94 -19.07 20.77
C SER A 411 37.13 -19.38 19.86
N SER A 412 37.12 -18.91 18.61
CA SER A 412 38.31 -18.92 17.72
C SER A 412 39.28 -17.75 17.97
N LEU A 413 38.96 -16.79 18.86
CA LEU A 413 39.74 -15.58 19.12
C LEU A 413 40.19 -15.50 20.59
N GLY A 414 41.16 -16.35 20.95
CA GLY A 414 41.51 -16.64 22.35
C GLY A 414 42.93 -16.28 22.81
N SER A 415 43.55 -15.16 22.40
CA SER A 415 44.57 -14.43 23.20
C SER A 415 45.14 -13.19 22.50
N GLY A 416 45.27 -12.09 23.25
CA GLY A 416 46.36 -11.10 23.17
C GLY A 416 46.81 -10.53 21.81
N THR A 417 46.44 -9.27 21.54
CA THR A 417 47.14 -8.33 20.63
C THR A 417 47.48 -8.85 19.22
N ALA A 418 46.51 -8.79 18.31
CA ALA A 418 46.73 -8.99 16.87
C ALA A 418 46.15 -7.84 16.05
N SER A 419 46.89 -7.41 15.01
CA SER A 419 46.35 -6.57 13.94
C SER A 419 45.28 -7.33 13.16
N LEU A 420 44.47 -6.60 12.37
CA LEU A 420 43.58 -7.18 11.34
C LEU A 420 44.40 -7.88 10.24
N ARG A 421 44.87 -9.10 10.52
CA ARG A 421 45.39 -10.02 9.50
C ARG A 421 44.25 -10.92 9.06
N SER A 422 43.90 -10.81 7.79
CA SER A 422 42.83 -11.58 7.15
C SER A 422 42.98 -13.08 7.39
N ASN A 423 41.88 -13.74 7.73
CA ASN A 423 41.76 -15.19 7.58
C ASN A 423 41.46 -15.44 6.09
N PRO A 424 42.39 -15.98 5.28
CA PRO A 424 42.37 -15.87 3.81
C PRO A 424 41.38 -16.82 3.12
N LYS A 425 40.20 -17.02 3.72
CA LYS A 425 39.10 -17.86 3.22
C LYS A 425 37.70 -17.25 3.40
N ARG A 426 37.57 -16.07 4.02
CA ARG A 426 36.33 -15.27 4.00
C ARG A 426 36.66 -13.80 3.84
N GLY A 427 36.29 -13.25 2.69
CA GLY A 427 36.15 -11.81 2.51
C GLY A 427 34.96 -11.26 3.31
N PHE A 428 34.82 -9.94 3.31
CA PHE A 428 33.72 -9.24 3.97
C PHE A 428 32.97 -8.34 2.97
N TYR A 429 31.75 -7.95 3.30
CA TYR A 429 30.91 -7.14 2.41
C TYR A 429 30.82 -5.71 2.96
N ILE A 430 30.90 -4.74 2.05
CA ILE A 430 30.78 -3.32 2.35
C ILE A 430 29.79 -2.64 1.41
N ARG A 431 29.11 -1.60 1.91
CA ARG A 431 28.31 -0.67 1.13
C ARG A 431 29.09 0.63 0.95
N ALA A 432 29.14 1.13 -0.28
CA ALA A 432 29.78 2.40 -0.60
C ALA A 432 28.91 3.59 -0.18
N LEU A 433 29.47 4.53 0.60
CA LEU A 433 28.77 5.77 0.98
C LEU A 433 29.23 7.00 0.17
N PHE A 434 29.86 6.76 -0.99
CA PHE A 434 30.31 7.78 -1.94
C PHE A 434 30.44 7.19 -3.35
N ASP A 435 30.47 8.05 -4.38
CA ASP A 435 30.74 7.65 -5.75
C ASP A 435 32.24 7.60 -6.05
N TYR A 436 32.72 6.50 -6.63
CA TYR A 436 34.11 6.35 -7.07
C TYR A 436 34.22 6.12 -8.58
N ASP A 437 35.02 6.97 -9.21
CA ASP A 437 35.32 6.93 -10.64
C ASP A 437 36.82 6.80 -10.83
N LYS A 438 37.24 5.64 -11.34
CA LYS A 438 38.64 5.28 -11.56
C LYS A 438 39.42 6.21 -12.49
N THR A 439 38.73 6.96 -13.35
CA THR A 439 39.41 7.93 -14.23
C THR A 439 40.07 9.07 -13.44
N LYS A 440 39.57 9.37 -12.24
CA LYS A 440 40.04 10.47 -11.37
C LYS A 440 41.36 10.17 -10.66
N ASP A 441 41.76 8.90 -10.52
CA ASP A 441 43.10 8.49 -10.06
C ASP A 441 44.06 8.24 -11.26
N CYS A 442 43.84 8.93 -12.38
CA CYS A 442 44.71 8.98 -13.56
C CYS A 442 45.11 7.62 -14.17
N GLY A 443 44.31 6.57 -13.97
CA GLY A 443 44.56 5.24 -14.53
C GLY A 443 45.71 4.46 -13.86
N PHE A 444 46.12 4.84 -12.64
CA PHE A 444 47.21 4.19 -11.89
C PHE A 444 47.03 2.66 -11.74
N LEU A 445 45.78 2.18 -11.72
CA LEU A 445 45.42 0.77 -11.81
C LEU A 445 44.42 0.59 -12.95
N SER A 446 44.82 -0.10 -14.02
CA SER A 446 43.91 -0.47 -15.14
C SER A 446 42.75 -1.35 -14.67
N GLN A 447 43.00 -2.16 -13.64
CA GLN A 447 42.07 -3.04 -12.95
C GLN A 447 41.29 -2.34 -11.82
N ALA A 448 41.27 -1.00 -11.74
CA ALA A 448 40.40 -0.33 -10.78
C ALA A 448 38.90 -0.54 -11.12
N LEU A 449 38.05 -0.65 -10.09
CA LEU A 449 36.60 -0.75 -10.21
C LEU A 449 35.96 0.59 -9.86
N SER A 450 35.14 1.14 -10.76
CA SER A 450 34.24 2.26 -10.43
C SER A 450 32.97 1.72 -9.77
N PHE A 451 32.44 2.43 -8.79
CA PHE A 451 31.20 2.11 -8.06
C PHE A 451 30.47 3.39 -7.68
N ARG A 452 29.18 3.28 -7.35
CA ARG A 452 28.33 4.40 -6.93
C ARG A 452 27.92 4.30 -5.47
N PHE A 453 27.38 5.39 -4.93
CA PHE A 453 26.68 5.38 -3.66
C PHE A 453 25.63 4.26 -3.61
N GLY A 454 25.65 3.44 -2.55
CA GLY A 454 24.74 2.32 -2.36
C GLY A 454 25.21 0.98 -2.95
N ASP A 455 26.18 0.97 -3.87
CA ASP A 455 26.75 -0.28 -4.41
C ASP A 455 27.33 -1.15 -3.27
N VAL A 456 27.04 -2.45 -3.31
CA VAL A 456 27.62 -3.44 -2.39
C VAL A 456 28.82 -4.13 -3.04
N LEU A 457 29.91 -4.21 -2.30
CA LEU A 457 31.21 -4.73 -2.75
C LEU A 457 31.64 -5.87 -1.82
N HIS A 458 32.11 -6.97 -2.38
CA HIS A 458 32.75 -8.06 -1.65
C HIS A 458 34.27 -7.82 -1.65
N VAL A 459 34.83 -7.45 -0.50
CA VAL A 459 36.27 -7.26 -0.31
C VAL A 459 36.93 -8.62 -0.11
N ILE A 460 37.79 -8.98 -1.06
CA ILE A 460 38.52 -10.25 -1.13
C ILE A 460 39.85 -10.14 -0.37
N ASP A 461 40.56 -9.02 -0.51
CA ASP A 461 41.73 -8.70 0.30
C ASP A 461 41.76 -7.21 0.68
N ALA A 462 42.15 -6.95 1.92
CA ALA A 462 42.28 -5.63 2.54
C ALA A 462 43.69 -5.40 3.13
N SER A 463 44.68 -6.21 2.72
CA SER A 463 46.04 -6.20 3.28
C SER A 463 46.86 -4.94 2.97
N ASP A 464 46.57 -4.24 1.86
CA ASP A 464 47.22 -2.99 1.46
C ASP A 464 46.51 -1.76 2.06
N GLU A 465 47.29 -0.77 2.53
CA GLU A 465 46.76 0.39 3.24
C GLU A 465 46.07 1.42 2.32
N GLU A 466 46.25 1.36 1.01
CA GLU A 466 45.73 2.30 0.01
C GLU A 466 44.69 1.70 -0.93
N TRP A 467 44.80 0.42 -1.30
CA TRP A 467 43.95 -0.22 -2.30
C TRP A 467 43.49 -1.61 -1.87
N TRP A 468 42.18 -1.81 -1.76
CA TRP A 468 41.60 -3.11 -1.47
C TRP A 468 41.20 -3.85 -2.75
N GLN A 469 41.39 -5.17 -2.77
CA GLN A 469 40.90 -6.02 -3.86
C GLN A 469 39.47 -6.45 -3.56
N ALA A 470 38.55 -6.15 -4.46
CA ALA A 470 37.12 -6.42 -4.30
C ALA A 470 36.48 -6.83 -5.63
N ARG A 471 35.23 -7.30 -5.57
CA ARG A 471 34.31 -7.39 -6.71
C ARG A 471 32.98 -6.73 -6.35
N ARG A 472 32.27 -6.18 -7.34
CA ARG A 472 30.91 -5.66 -7.13
C ARG A 472 29.93 -6.83 -7.00
N VAL A 473 28.97 -6.73 -6.08
CA VAL A 473 27.86 -7.67 -5.99
C VAL A 473 26.78 -7.27 -7.00
N HIS A 474 26.32 -8.24 -7.78
CA HIS A 474 25.16 -8.10 -8.67
C HIS A 474 24.19 -9.26 -8.42
N SER A 475 22.91 -9.01 -8.66
CA SER A 475 21.83 -9.99 -8.51
C SER A 475 21.87 -11.08 -9.59
N ASP A 476 22.33 -10.74 -10.79
CA ASP A 476 21.91 -11.44 -12.02
C ASP A 476 23.05 -11.67 -13.05
N SER A 477 24.32 -11.72 -12.61
CA SER A 477 25.47 -11.90 -13.52
C SER A 477 26.68 -12.60 -12.89
N GLU A 478 27.17 -13.66 -13.54
CA GLU A 478 28.39 -14.40 -13.18
C GLU A 478 29.70 -13.68 -13.60
N THR A 479 29.64 -12.38 -13.88
CA THR A 479 30.81 -11.59 -14.27
C THR A 479 31.66 -11.28 -13.05
N ASP A 480 32.66 -12.12 -12.80
CA ASP A 480 33.61 -12.00 -11.69
C ASP A 480 34.65 -10.88 -11.92
N ASP A 481 34.15 -9.65 -12.09
CA ASP A 481 34.92 -8.41 -12.24
C ASP A 481 35.61 -8.04 -10.91
N ILE A 482 36.66 -8.79 -10.61
CA ILE A 482 37.58 -8.54 -9.50
C ILE A 482 38.57 -7.44 -9.90
N GLY A 483 38.74 -6.47 -9.02
CA GLY A 483 39.66 -5.36 -9.23
C GLY A 483 39.89 -4.54 -7.96
N PHE A 484 40.46 -3.35 -8.12
CA PHE A 484 40.89 -2.52 -7.00
C PHE A 484 39.94 -1.36 -6.69
N ILE A 485 39.67 -1.16 -5.40
CA ILE A 485 38.94 -0.01 -4.86
C ILE A 485 39.83 0.74 -3.85
N PRO A 486 39.66 2.05 -3.62
CA PRO A 486 40.36 2.75 -2.56
C PRO A 486 40.11 2.09 -1.20
N SER A 487 41.13 2.00 -0.34
CA SER A 487 40.93 1.55 1.05
C SER A 487 40.11 2.56 1.84
N LYS A 488 39.42 2.11 2.89
CA LYS A 488 38.74 3.01 3.85
C LYS A 488 39.66 4.14 4.34
N ARG A 489 40.89 3.79 4.72
CA ARG A 489 41.92 4.72 5.22
C ARG A 489 42.39 5.73 4.16
N ARG A 490 42.45 5.35 2.88
CA ARG A 490 42.76 6.26 1.75
C ARG A 490 41.64 7.28 1.52
N VAL A 491 40.38 6.81 1.51
CA VAL A 491 39.19 7.66 1.36
C VAL A 491 39.13 8.66 2.51
N GLU A 492 39.25 8.19 3.74
CA GLU A 492 39.17 9.03 4.94
C GLU A 492 40.28 10.07 4.97
N ARG A 493 41.53 9.68 4.71
CA ARG A 493 42.65 10.64 4.66
C ARG A 493 42.43 11.74 3.62
N ARG A 494 41.89 11.40 2.44
CA ARG A 494 41.57 12.35 1.35
C ARG A 494 40.51 13.36 1.80
N GLU A 495 39.45 12.90 2.46
CA GLU A 495 38.36 13.74 2.93
C GLU A 495 38.71 14.59 4.17
N TRP A 496 39.46 14.04 5.14
CA TRP A 496 40.02 14.82 6.26
C TRP A 496 40.91 15.97 5.77
N SER A 497 41.66 15.78 4.67
CA SER A 497 42.39 16.87 4.01
C SER A 497 41.46 17.88 3.34
N ARG A 498 40.36 17.44 2.69
CA ARG A 498 39.37 18.32 2.06
C ARG A 498 38.62 19.19 3.08
N LEU A 499 38.27 18.62 4.24
CA LEU A 499 37.64 19.35 5.35
C LEU A 499 38.58 20.42 5.91
N LYS A 500 39.84 20.06 6.23
CA LYS A 500 40.84 21.03 6.72
C LYS A 500 41.13 22.15 5.72
N ALA A 501 41.08 21.88 4.42
CA ALA A 501 41.25 22.90 3.39
C ALA A 501 40.07 23.90 3.31
N LYS A 502 38.86 23.51 3.70
CA LYS A 502 37.69 24.41 3.80
C LYS A 502 37.72 25.26 5.06
N ASP A 503 38.10 24.66 6.20
CA ASP A 503 38.07 25.30 7.52
C ASP A 503 38.98 26.56 7.59
N TRP A 504 40.14 26.50 6.93
CA TRP A 504 41.05 27.65 6.74
C TRP A 504 40.44 28.82 5.94
N GLY A 505 39.29 28.64 5.28
CA GLY A 505 38.58 29.65 4.52
C GLY A 505 37.30 30.19 5.19
N SER A 506 36.93 29.73 6.39
CA SER A 506 35.68 30.15 7.06
C SER A 506 35.75 30.05 8.58
N GLY A 507 36.15 31.14 9.24
CA GLY A 507 36.31 31.23 10.69
C GLY A 507 35.00 31.18 11.48
N SER A 508 34.35 30.01 11.55
CA SER A 508 33.18 29.75 12.38
C SER A 508 33.28 28.37 13.05
N GLY A 509 33.85 28.34 14.25
CA GLY A 509 34.06 27.09 15.00
C GLY A 509 32.74 26.50 15.50
N SER A 510 32.17 25.56 14.76
CA SER A 510 31.04 24.73 15.21
C SER A 510 31.57 23.46 15.89
N GLN A 511 31.62 23.48 17.22
CA GLN A 511 32.27 22.45 18.02
C GLN A 511 31.23 21.43 18.53
N GLY A 512 31.19 20.20 17.99
CA GLY A 512 30.33 19.15 18.57
C GLY A 512 29.78 18.02 17.70
N ARG A 513 30.54 17.47 16.75
CA ARG A 513 30.40 16.05 16.34
C ARG A 513 31.80 15.46 16.15
N GLU A 514 31.92 14.14 16.31
CA GLU A 514 33.02 13.43 15.66
C GLU A 514 32.67 13.40 14.16
N ASP A 515 33.47 14.05 13.32
CA ASP A 515 33.23 14.11 11.87
C ASP A 515 33.52 12.74 11.24
N SER A 516 32.52 11.86 11.33
CA SER A 516 32.50 10.55 10.70
C SER A 516 32.43 10.71 9.18
N VAL A 517 33.59 10.82 8.56
CA VAL A 517 33.76 10.88 7.12
C VAL A 517 33.02 9.72 6.44
N LEU A 518 32.27 10.04 5.40
CA LEU A 518 31.61 9.06 4.54
C LEU A 518 32.67 8.25 3.78
N SER A 519 32.77 6.97 4.11
CA SER A 519 33.69 6.02 3.47
C SER A 519 32.94 4.73 3.10
N TYR A 520 33.03 3.71 3.94
CA TYR A 520 32.40 2.41 3.75
C TYR A 520 31.70 1.96 5.01
N GLU A 521 30.56 1.30 4.84
CA GLU A 521 29.81 0.65 5.91
C GLU A 521 29.90 -0.87 5.73
N THR A 522 30.26 -1.61 6.78
CA THR A 522 30.21 -3.07 6.80
C THR A 522 28.76 -3.53 6.69
N VAL A 523 28.46 -4.47 5.79
CA VAL A 523 27.11 -5.03 5.62
C VAL A 523 27.10 -6.55 5.68
N THR A 524 25.94 -7.09 6.04
CA THR A 524 25.64 -8.53 6.02
C THR A 524 24.36 -8.77 5.22
N GLN A 525 24.28 -9.92 4.56
CA GLN A 525 23.08 -10.34 3.83
C GLN A 525 22.13 -11.04 4.81
N MET A 526 20.84 -10.72 4.75
CA MET A 526 19.78 -11.44 5.46
C MET A 526 18.58 -11.69 4.56
N GLU A 527 17.83 -12.75 4.85
CA GLU A 527 16.57 -13.05 4.16
C GLU A 527 15.39 -12.37 4.88
N VAL A 528 14.42 -11.86 4.11
CA VAL A 528 13.17 -11.26 4.61
C VAL A 528 11.95 -11.82 3.88
N HIS A 529 10.84 -11.93 4.61
CA HIS A 529 9.57 -12.47 4.11
C HIS A 529 8.45 -11.42 4.12
N TYR A 530 8.81 -10.14 3.94
CA TYR A 530 7.89 -9.01 3.93
C TYR A 530 8.34 -7.97 2.89
N ALA A 531 7.41 -7.17 2.36
CA ALA A 531 7.74 -6.10 1.42
C ALA A 531 8.28 -4.87 2.17
N ARG A 532 9.54 -4.49 1.89
CA ARG A 532 10.26 -3.43 2.61
C ARG A 532 9.52 -2.08 2.53
N PRO A 533 9.37 -1.32 3.63
CA PRO A 533 8.81 0.03 3.57
C PRO A 533 9.69 0.99 2.76
N ILE A 534 9.09 1.96 2.07
CA ILE A 534 9.76 2.94 1.24
C ILE A 534 9.67 4.33 1.88
N ILE A 535 10.80 5.03 1.96
CA ILE A 535 10.87 6.44 2.38
C ILE A 535 11.55 7.22 1.26
N ILE A 536 10.79 8.01 0.50
CA ILE A 536 11.32 8.93 -0.51
C ILE A 536 11.55 10.30 0.13
N LEU A 537 12.72 10.89 -0.11
CA LEU A 537 13.19 12.13 0.49
C LEU A 537 13.69 13.11 -0.58
N GLY A 538 13.72 14.40 -0.26
CA GLY A 538 14.14 15.46 -1.19
C GLY A 538 12.98 16.10 -1.97
N PRO A 539 13.26 16.86 -3.04
CA PRO A 539 12.25 17.52 -3.86
C PRO A 539 11.34 16.51 -4.58
N THR A 540 10.10 16.90 -4.87
CA THR A 540 9.08 16.10 -5.59
C THR A 540 8.74 14.71 -5.02
N LYS A 541 9.20 14.39 -3.79
CA LYS A 541 8.85 13.13 -3.10
C LYS A 541 7.34 12.88 -3.03
N ASP A 542 6.53 13.93 -2.92
CA ASP A 542 5.07 13.84 -2.74
C ASP A 542 4.43 13.29 -4.01
N ARG A 543 4.76 13.88 -5.18
CA ARG A 543 4.35 13.35 -6.49
C ARG A 543 4.85 11.93 -6.72
N ALA A 544 6.09 11.61 -6.34
CA ALA A 544 6.61 10.25 -6.47
C ALA A 544 5.85 9.23 -5.59
N ASN A 545 5.46 9.61 -4.37
CA ASN A 545 4.62 8.77 -3.51
C ASN A 545 3.22 8.56 -4.10
N ASP A 546 2.56 9.65 -4.56
CA ASP A 546 1.22 9.61 -5.13
C ASP A 546 1.18 8.82 -6.46
N ASP A 547 2.17 9.03 -7.34
CA ASP A 547 2.31 8.31 -8.61
C ASP A 547 2.59 6.81 -8.35
N LEU A 548 3.41 6.42 -7.36
CA LEU A 548 3.63 5.00 -7.00
C LEU A 548 2.36 4.31 -6.48
N LEU A 549 1.61 4.98 -5.58
CA LEU A 549 0.39 4.44 -4.98
C LEU A 549 -0.76 4.30 -5.98
N SER A 550 -0.78 5.13 -7.03
CA SER A 550 -1.85 5.14 -8.04
C SER A 550 -1.52 4.34 -9.30
N GLU A 551 -0.25 4.27 -9.74
CA GLU A 551 0.16 3.40 -10.85
C GLU A 551 0.21 1.91 -10.46
N PHE A 552 0.53 1.58 -9.20
CA PHE A 552 0.78 0.20 -8.78
C PHE A 552 0.14 -0.14 -7.40
N PRO A 553 -1.20 -0.01 -7.25
CA PRO A 553 -1.89 -0.23 -5.97
C PRO A 553 -1.76 -1.65 -5.42
N ASP A 554 -1.36 -2.63 -6.23
CA ASP A 554 -1.08 -4.01 -5.79
C ASP A 554 0.33 -4.20 -5.23
N LYS A 555 1.29 -3.33 -5.59
CA LYS A 555 2.67 -3.39 -5.09
C LYS A 555 2.92 -2.44 -3.92
N PHE A 556 2.18 -1.34 -3.81
CA PHE A 556 2.37 -0.31 -2.78
C PHE A 556 1.12 -0.10 -1.94
N GLY A 557 1.29 0.43 -0.73
CA GLY A 557 0.18 0.79 0.14
C GLY A 557 0.57 1.81 1.20
N SER A 558 -0.42 2.50 1.75
CA SER A 558 -0.26 3.46 2.86
C SER A 558 -0.73 2.84 4.17
N CYS A 559 0.08 2.94 5.23
CA CYS A 559 -0.33 2.52 6.57
C CYS A 559 -1.30 3.52 7.22
N VAL A 560 -2.21 3.04 8.06
CA VAL A 560 -3.14 3.92 8.80
C VAL A 560 -2.43 4.55 10.00
N PRO A 561 -2.32 5.90 10.08
CA PRO A 561 -1.69 6.59 11.22
C PRO A 561 -2.57 6.57 12.46
N HIS A 562 -2.01 6.85 13.63
CA HIS A 562 -2.74 7.02 14.88
C HIS A 562 -2.95 8.51 15.21
N THR A 563 -4.04 8.84 15.92
CA THR A 563 -4.21 10.17 16.53
C THR A 563 -4.96 10.12 17.86
N THR A 564 -4.69 11.07 18.77
CA THR A 564 -5.51 11.30 19.97
C THR A 564 -6.64 12.30 19.74
N ARG A 565 -6.84 12.77 18.51
CA ARG A 565 -7.97 13.63 18.16
C ARG A 565 -9.27 12.82 18.19
N PRO A 566 -10.40 13.35 18.70
CA PRO A 566 -11.70 12.73 18.51
C PRO A 566 -12.03 12.52 17.02
N LYS A 567 -12.54 11.32 16.71
CA LYS A 567 -13.04 10.95 15.37
C LYS A 567 -14.19 11.86 14.96
N ARG A 568 -14.16 12.39 13.73
CA ARG A 568 -15.28 13.14 13.14
C ARG A 568 -16.38 12.19 12.67
N GLU A 569 -17.56 12.74 12.36
CA GLU A 569 -18.71 11.94 11.94
C GLU A 569 -18.46 11.19 10.62
N TYR A 570 -17.70 11.78 9.70
CA TYR A 570 -17.34 11.18 8.40
C TYR A 570 -16.10 10.27 8.42
N GLU A 571 -15.30 10.30 9.49
CA GLU A 571 -14.05 9.52 9.58
C GLU A 571 -14.33 8.09 10.07
N ILE A 572 -13.56 7.11 9.59
CA ILE A 572 -13.66 5.69 9.92
C ILE A 572 -12.40 5.27 10.69
N ASP A 573 -12.60 4.68 11.87
CA ASP A 573 -11.52 4.15 12.71
C ASP A 573 -10.89 2.92 12.03
N GLY A 574 -9.56 2.86 12.02
CA GLY A 574 -8.82 1.84 11.25
C GLY A 574 -8.82 2.05 9.73
N ARG A 575 -9.30 3.19 9.23
CA ARG A 575 -9.13 3.62 7.82
C ARG A 575 -8.44 4.96 7.70
N ASP A 576 -9.01 6.01 8.31
CA ASP A 576 -8.45 7.36 8.22
C ASP A 576 -7.37 7.57 9.28
N TYR A 577 -7.68 7.15 10.52
CA TYR A 577 -6.74 7.02 11.62
C TYR A 577 -7.16 5.85 12.53
N HIS A 578 -6.25 5.37 13.37
CA HIS A 578 -6.60 4.73 14.63
C HIS A 578 -6.81 5.81 15.70
N PHE A 579 -8.03 5.94 16.22
CA PHE A 579 -8.43 7.03 17.12
C PHE A 579 -8.21 6.65 18.59
N VAL A 580 -7.04 7.00 19.13
CA VAL A 580 -6.57 6.63 20.47
C VAL A 580 -7.21 7.52 21.55
N SER A 581 -8.14 6.95 22.32
CA SER A 581 -8.90 7.66 23.37
C SER A 581 -8.05 8.18 24.54
N SER A 582 -6.95 7.51 24.88
CA SER A 582 -6.02 7.95 25.95
C SER A 582 -4.75 8.56 25.36
N ARG A 583 -4.59 9.87 25.54
CA ARG A 583 -3.36 10.58 25.20
C ARG A 583 -2.15 10.04 25.98
N GLU A 584 -2.31 9.81 27.28
CA GLU A 584 -1.26 9.25 28.15
C GLU A 584 -0.78 7.88 27.64
N LYS A 585 -1.70 7.02 27.18
CA LYS A 585 -1.33 5.74 26.54
C LYS A 585 -0.47 5.98 25.29
N MET A 586 -0.86 6.88 24.40
CA MET A 586 -0.08 7.18 23.19
C MET A 586 1.29 7.79 23.53
N GLU A 587 1.39 8.64 24.56
CA GLU A 587 2.67 9.17 25.03
C GLU A 587 3.57 8.07 25.59
N LYS A 588 3.01 7.13 26.36
CA LYS A 588 3.73 5.94 26.86
C LYS A 588 4.16 5.01 25.73
N ASP A 589 3.33 4.80 24.71
CA ASP A 589 3.65 3.97 23.54
C ASP A 589 4.71 4.64 22.63
N ILE A 590 4.74 5.97 22.55
CA ILE A 590 5.82 6.74 21.90
C ILE A 590 7.14 6.61 22.69
N GLN A 591 7.09 6.73 24.03
CA GLN A 591 8.26 6.53 24.89
C GLN A 591 8.78 5.09 24.84
N ALA A 592 7.89 4.10 24.68
CA ALA A 592 8.22 2.69 24.47
C ALA A 592 8.64 2.36 23.01
N HIS A 593 9.03 3.37 22.22
CA HIS A 593 9.53 3.24 20.85
C HIS A 593 8.60 2.54 19.84
N LYS A 594 7.29 2.45 20.11
CA LYS A 594 6.31 1.82 19.20
C LYS A 594 5.95 2.68 17.99
N PHE A 595 6.49 3.89 17.87
CA PHE A 595 6.21 4.86 16.81
C PHE A 595 7.46 5.19 16.01
N ILE A 596 7.36 5.09 14.67
CA ILE A 596 8.45 5.44 13.75
C ILE A 596 8.58 6.95 13.57
N GLU A 597 7.47 7.67 13.72
CA GLU A 597 7.41 9.12 13.82
C GLU A 597 6.13 9.51 14.59
N ALA A 598 6.22 10.56 15.42
CA ALA A 598 5.08 11.13 16.13
C ALA A 598 5.31 12.62 16.39
N GLY A 599 4.23 13.39 16.43
CA GLY A 599 4.24 14.84 16.65
C GLY A 599 2.92 15.35 17.24
N GLN A 600 2.89 16.63 17.62
CA GLN A 600 1.71 17.29 18.17
C GLN A 600 1.20 18.38 17.23
N TYR A 601 -0.10 18.36 16.93
CA TYR A 601 -0.79 19.39 16.16
C TYR A 601 -2.16 19.71 16.77
N ASN A 602 -2.46 21.01 16.93
CA ASN A 602 -3.68 21.52 17.60
C ASN A 602 -4.03 20.74 18.90
N SER A 603 -3.05 20.63 19.80
CA SER A 603 -3.10 19.92 21.10
C SER A 603 -3.35 18.41 21.07
N HIS A 604 -3.49 17.80 19.89
CA HIS A 604 -3.63 16.36 19.72
C HIS A 604 -2.32 15.74 19.20
N LEU A 605 -2.07 14.48 19.55
CA LEU A 605 -0.94 13.74 19.02
C LEU A 605 -1.33 13.05 17.71
N TYR A 606 -0.34 12.87 16.84
CA TYR A 606 -0.41 12.14 15.60
C TYR A 606 0.88 11.33 15.45
N GLY A 607 0.82 10.14 14.85
CA GLY A 607 2.04 9.37 14.59
C GLY A 607 1.80 8.05 13.87
N THR A 608 2.83 7.55 13.20
CA THR A 608 2.80 6.27 12.49
C THR A 608 3.43 5.20 13.39
N SER A 609 2.65 4.17 13.74
CA SER A 609 3.14 3.08 14.59
C SER A 609 4.02 2.12 13.78
N VAL A 610 4.98 1.47 14.43
CA VAL A 610 5.78 0.37 13.85
C VAL A 610 4.87 -0.74 13.32
N GLN A 611 3.78 -1.01 14.05
CA GLN A 611 2.86 -2.09 13.75
C GLN A 611 2.02 -1.81 12.49
N SER A 612 1.54 -0.57 12.32
CA SER A 612 0.79 -0.15 11.13
C SER A 612 1.63 -0.23 9.85
N VAL A 613 2.96 -0.05 9.94
CA VAL A 613 3.88 -0.25 8.81
C VAL A 613 4.12 -1.73 8.53
N ARG A 614 4.29 -2.53 9.59
CA ARG A 614 4.45 -3.99 9.51
C ARG A 614 3.25 -4.65 8.83
N GLU A 615 2.03 -4.24 9.18
CA GLU A 615 0.78 -4.80 8.62
C GLU A 615 0.71 -4.66 7.09
N VAL A 616 1.16 -3.54 6.52
CA VAL A 616 1.22 -3.35 5.06
C VAL A 616 2.35 -4.17 4.43
N ALA A 617 3.51 -4.22 5.09
CA ALA A 617 4.67 -4.99 4.65
C ALA A 617 4.40 -6.52 4.61
N GLU A 618 3.68 -7.04 5.60
CA GLU A 618 3.29 -8.46 5.71
C GLU A 618 2.13 -8.84 4.77
N GLN A 619 1.35 -7.87 4.28
CA GLN A 619 0.44 -8.04 3.13
C GLN A 619 1.17 -8.14 1.78
N GLY A 620 2.52 -8.15 1.78
CA GLY A 620 3.33 -8.18 0.56
C GLY A 620 3.40 -6.83 -0.18
N LYS A 621 2.93 -5.73 0.42
CA LYS A 621 2.93 -4.39 -0.19
C LYS A 621 4.02 -3.49 0.40
N HIS A 622 4.74 -2.81 -0.47
CA HIS A 622 5.71 -1.80 -0.10
C HIS A 622 5.01 -0.61 0.55
N CYS A 623 5.16 -0.47 1.88
CA CYS A 623 4.53 0.59 2.63
C CYS A 623 5.20 1.95 2.31
N ILE A 624 4.48 2.87 1.65
CA ILE A 624 4.93 4.23 1.34
C ILE A 624 4.75 5.13 2.57
N LEU A 625 5.78 5.88 2.94
CA LEU A 625 5.81 6.67 4.17
C LEU A 625 6.19 8.14 3.94
N ASP A 626 5.27 9.07 4.21
CA ASP A 626 5.55 10.50 4.38
C ASP A 626 6.05 10.77 5.81
N VAL A 627 7.35 10.59 6.03
CA VAL A 627 8.03 10.73 7.34
C VAL A 627 9.42 11.37 7.19
N SER A 628 9.96 11.93 8.28
CA SER A 628 11.34 12.42 8.28
C SER A 628 12.37 11.29 8.22
N ALA A 629 13.59 11.60 7.77
CA ALA A 629 14.71 10.65 7.69
C ALA A 629 15.07 9.98 9.04
N ASN A 630 14.63 10.53 10.18
CA ASN A 630 14.76 9.89 11.49
C ASN A 630 14.00 8.56 11.58
N ALA A 631 12.90 8.40 10.83
CA ALA A 631 12.12 7.17 10.80
C ALA A 631 12.91 5.98 10.21
N VAL A 632 13.92 6.23 9.35
CA VAL A 632 14.80 5.18 8.81
C VAL A 632 15.49 4.42 9.94
N ARG A 633 16.14 5.13 10.87
CA ARG A 633 16.83 4.53 12.02
C ARG A 633 15.85 3.80 12.95
N ARG A 634 14.61 4.29 13.10
CA ARG A 634 13.57 3.61 13.90
C ARG A 634 13.06 2.33 13.22
N LEU A 635 12.89 2.32 11.91
CA LEU A 635 12.48 1.12 11.15
C LEU A 635 13.60 0.07 11.06
N GLN A 636 14.87 0.50 11.02
CA GLN A 636 16.02 -0.40 11.16
C GLN A 636 16.04 -1.07 12.55
N ALA A 637 15.85 -0.29 13.63
CA ALA A 637 15.75 -0.83 14.99
C ALA A 637 14.50 -1.71 15.22
N ALA A 638 13.44 -1.53 14.42
CA ALA A 638 12.23 -2.35 14.42
C ALA A 638 12.30 -3.58 13.49
N HIS A 639 13.48 -3.86 12.90
CA HIS A 639 13.72 -4.95 11.94
C HIS A 639 12.86 -4.92 10.66
N LEU A 640 12.45 -3.72 10.22
CA LEU A 640 11.73 -3.51 8.95
C LEU A 640 12.63 -3.02 7.80
N HIS A 641 13.85 -2.54 8.10
CA HIS A 641 14.94 -2.28 7.12
C HIS A 641 14.49 -1.62 5.79
N PRO A 642 14.01 -0.36 5.83
CA PRO A 642 13.34 0.28 4.70
C PRO A 642 14.28 0.56 3.52
N ILE A 643 13.70 0.78 2.34
CA ILE A 643 14.38 1.35 1.18
C ILE A 643 14.24 2.88 1.29
N ALA A 644 15.32 3.54 1.70
CA ALA A 644 15.36 5.00 1.83
C ALA A 644 16.00 5.62 0.58
N ILE A 645 15.26 6.43 -0.17
CA ILE A 645 15.71 7.00 -1.45
C ILE A 645 15.75 8.52 -1.33
N PHE A 646 16.93 9.11 -1.55
CA PHE A 646 17.09 10.56 -1.57
C PHE A 646 17.15 11.10 -3.00
N ILE A 647 16.20 11.96 -3.36
CA ILE A 647 16.22 12.74 -4.60
C ILE A 647 17.13 13.95 -4.35
N ARG A 648 18.36 13.91 -4.89
CA ARG A 648 19.32 15.01 -4.82
C ARG A 648 19.04 15.99 -5.98
N PRO A 649 18.75 17.27 -5.71
CA PRO A 649 18.73 18.29 -6.75
C PRO A 649 20.15 18.70 -7.14
N ARG A 650 20.41 18.87 -8.44
CA ARG A 650 21.73 19.28 -8.95
C ARG A 650 22.04 20.76 -8.72
N SER A 651 21.00 21.59 -8.76
CA SER A 651 21.06 23.03 -8.53
C SER A 651 19.67 23.57 -8.15
N LEU A 652 19.54 24.88 -7.96
CA LEU A 652 18.25 25.54 -7.79
C LEU A 652 17.37 25.46 -9.05
N GLU A 653 18.00 25.66 -10.20
CA GLU A 653 17.37 25.70 -11.52
C GLU A 653 16.76 24.33 -11.83
N ASN A 654 17.50 23.25 -11.54
CA ASN A 654 17.02 21.87 -11.65
C ASN A 654 15.74 21.62 -10.80
N VAL A 655 15.60 22.24 -9.62
CA VAL A 655 14.36 22.13 -8.81
C VAL A 655 13.16 22.82 -9.49
N LEU A 656 13.40 23.93 -10.21
CA LEU A 656 12.36 24.62 -10.99
C LEU A 656 12.01 23.90 -12.29
N GLU A 657 12.99 23.27 -12.95
CA GLU A 657 12.79 22.47 -14.16
C GLU A 657 12.00 21.19 -13.89
N VAL A 658 12.36 20.48 -12.80
CA VAL A 658 11.67 19.28 -12.32
C VAL A 658 10.28 19.59 -11.74
N ASN A 659 10.06 20.79 -11.19
CA ASN A 659 8.74 21.23 -10.72
C ASN A 659 8.39 22.66 -11.15
N LYS A 660 7.85 22.79 -12.37
CA LYS A 660 7.44 24.07 -12.98
C LYS A 660 6.21 24.74 -12.33
N ARG A 661 5.68 24.20 -11.21
CA ARG A 661 4.50 24.74 -10.49
C ARG A 661 4.86 25.52 -9.23
N ILE A 662 6.12 25.57 -8.81
CA ILE A 662 6.57 26.28 -7.60
C ILE A 662 7.35 27.56 -7.92
N THR A 663 7.36 28.51 -6.98
CA THR A 663 8.10 29.77 -7.12
C THR A 663 9.60 29.59 -6.84
N GLU A 664 10.44 30.52 -7.32
CA GLU A 664 11.89 30.51 -7.04
C GLU A 664 12.20 30.47 -5.54
N GLU A 665 11.41 31.16 -4.70
CA GLU A 665 11.57 31.14 -3.24
C GLU A 665 11.23 29.77 -2.64
N GLN A 666 10.20 29.10 -3.16
CA GLN A 666 9.85 27.74 -2.77
C GLN A 666 10.91 26.73 -3.21
N ALA A 667 11.46 26.90 -4.42
CA ALA A 667 12.55 26.08 -4.95
C ALA A 667 13.84 26.25 -4.15
N ARG A 668 14.23 27.48 -3.79
CA ARG A 668 15.38 27.76 -2.90
C ARG A 668 15.21 27.06 -1.57
N LYS A 669 14.06 27.26 -0.91
CA LYS A 669 13.72 26.57 0.35
C LYS A 669 13.70 25.04 0.21
N ALA A 670 13.42 24.47 -0.97
CA ALA A 670 13.49 23.03 -1.21
C ALA A 670 14.94 22.54 -1.41
N PHE A 671 15.76 23.29 -2.16
CA PHE A 671 17.18 23.04 -2.37
C PHE A 671 17.97 23.12 -1.05
N ASP A 672 17.73 24.14 -0.22
CA ASP A 672 18.35 24.32 1.08
C ASP A 672 18.01 23.14 2.02
N ARG A 673 16.74 22.71 2.04
CA ARG A 673 16.29 21.53 2.80
C ARG A 673 16.95 20.25 2.31
N ALA A 674 17.05 20.04 0.99
CA ALA A 674 17.69 18.85 0.43
C ALA A 674 19.19 18.81 0.78
N THR A 675 19.89 19.92 0.59
CA THR A 675 21.32 20.09 0.95
C THR A 675 21.57 19.76 2.42
N LYS A 676 20.71 20.29 3.32
CA LYS A 676 20.80 19.99 4.75
C LYS A 676 20.49 18.52 5.06
N LEU A 677 19.48 17.94 4.42
CA LEU A 677 19.09 16.55 4.64
C LEU A 677 20.20 15.58 4.23
N GLU A 678 20.88 15.85 3.12
CA GLU A 678 22.05 15.07 2.68
C GLU A 678 23.15 15.12 3.76
N GLN A 679 23.53 16.32 4.22
CA GLN A 679 24.55 16.51 5.26
C GLN A 679 24.23 15.82 6.59
N GLU A 680 22.95 15.74 6.99
CA GLU A 680 22.55 15.14 8.27
C GLU A 680 22.21 13.63 8.20
N PHE A 681 21.90 13.09 7.01
CA PHE A 681 21.32 11.74 6.86
C PHE A 681 21.88 10.88 5.71
N THR A 682 22.98 11.24 5.04
CA THR A 682 23.54 10.41 3.93
C THR A 682 23.72 8.92 4.30
N GLU A 683 24.22 8.60 5.49
CA GLU A 683 24.35 7.21 5.98
C GLU A 683 23.02 6.43 6.09
N CYS A 684 21.88 7.11 6.16
CA CYS A 684 20.57 6.49 6.21
C CYS A 684 20.04 6.11 4.82
N PHE A 685 20.58 6.67 3.74
CA PHE A 685 20.06 6.44 2.40
C PHE A 685 20.50 5.07 1.88
N SER A 686 19.57 4.37 1.23
CA SER A 686 19.84 3.12 0.49
C SER A 686 20.37 3.43 -0.91
N ALA A 687 19.89 4.52 -1.51
CA ALA A 687 20.35 5.04 -2.79
C ALA A 687 20.10 6.55 -2.88
N ILE A 688 20.82 7.21 -3.79
CA ILE A 688 20.63 8.62 -4.14
C ILE A 688 20.28 8.70 -5.64
N VAL A 689 19.25 9.47 -5.97
CA VAL A 689 18.71 9.64 -7.32
C VAL A 689 18.84 11.10 -7.75
N GLU A 690 19.34 11.31 -8.96
CA GLU A 690 19.39 12.61 -9.66
C GLU A 690 18.74 12.47 -11.03
N GLY A 691 18.25 13.57 -11.58
CA GLY A 691 17.80 13.66 -12.97
C GLY A 691 17.44 15.09 -13.37
N ASP A 692 17.28 15.30 -14.67
CA ASP A 692 16.98 16.61 -15.27
C ASP A 692 15.47 16.80 -15.53
N SER A 693 14.68 15.75 -15.30
CA SER A 693 13.20 15.77 -15.32
C SER A 693 12.63 14.92 -14.18
N PHE A 694 11.39 15.19 -13.77
CA PHE A 694 10.70 14.33 -12.80
C PHE A 694 10.56 12.91 -13.34
N GLU A 695 10.25 12.77 -14.63
CA GLU A 695 9.97 11.50 -15.28
C GLU A 695 11.23 10.60 -15.29
N GLU A 696 12.42 11.18 -15.46
CA GLU A 696 13.70 10.47 -15.29
C GLU A 696 13.96 10.08 -13.82
N ILE A 697 13.73 11.01 -12.88
CA ILE A 697 13.88 10.75 -11.43
C ILE A 697 12.95 9.61 -10.99
N TYR A 698 11.70 9.65 -11.41
CA TYR A 698 10.66 8.67 -11.09
C TYR A 698 10.98 7.29 -11.67
N HIS A 699 11.48 7.22 -12.90
CA HIS A 699 11.95 5.96 -13.50
C HIS A 699 13.16 5.37 -12.73
N LYS A 700 14.09 6.22 -12.28
CA LYS A 700 15.21 5.79 -11.42
C LYS A 700 14.75 5.35 -10.03
N VAL A 701 13.78 6.04 -9.42
CA VAL A 701 13.13 5.63 -8.16
C VAL A 701 12.50 4.25 -8.30
N LYS A 702 11.73 4.00 -9.37
CA LYS A 702 11.09 2.69 -9.61
C LYS A 702 12.12 1.56 -9.73
N ARG A 703 13.22 1.77 -10.48
CA ARG A 703 14.35 0.82 -10.55
C ARG A 703 15.01 0.59 -9.20
N VAL A 704 15.34 1.64 -8.45
CA VAL A 704 15.95 1.53 -7.12
C VAL A 704 15.08 0.75 -6.13
N ILE A 705 13.75 0.83 -6.25
CA ILE A 705 12.84 -0.02 -5.48
C ILE A 705 12.99 -1.47 -5.96
N GLU A 706 12.78 -1.72 -7.26
CA GLU A 706 12.84 -3.05 -7.89
C GLU A 706 14.16 -3.80 -7.59
N ASP A 707 15.30 -3.15 -7.76
CA ASP A 707 16.65 -3.66 -7.46
C ASP A 707 16.86 -4.04 -5.97
N LEU A 708 16.11 -3.42 -5.05
CA LEU A 708 16.25 -3.55 -3.60
C LEU A 708 15.08 -4.26 -2.90
N SER A 709 14.05 -4.66 -3.65
CA SER A 709 12.84 -5.35 -3.18
C SER A 709 12.98 -6.87 -3.06
N GLY A 710 14.10 -7.45 -3.51
CA GLY A 710 14.35 -8.89 -3.44
C GLY A 710 14.39 -9.43 -1.99
N PRO A 711 14.17 -10.75 -1.79
CA PRO A 711 14.10 -11.35 -0.46
C PRO A 711 15.44 -11.36 0.29
N TYR A 712 16.57 -11.23 -0.43
CA TYR A 712 17.90 -11.16 0.16
C TYR A 712 18.39 -9.71 0.21
N ILE A 713 18.42 -9.14 1.40
CA ILE A 713 18.71 -7.71 1.63
C ILE A 713 20.06 -7.51 2.31
N TRP A 714 20.71 -6.38 2.03
CA TRP A 714 21.94 -5.98 2.70
C TRP A 714 21.64 -5.00 3.84
N VAL A 715 22.06 -5.37 5.06
CA VAL A 715 21.85 -4.56 6.27
C VAL A 715 23.19 -4.27 6.96
N PRO A 716 23.30 -3.14 7.69
CA PRO A 716 24.53 -2.79 8.42
C PRO A 716 24.92 -3.87 9.42
N ALA A 717 26.20 -4.25 9.45
CA ALA A 717 26.72 -5.21 10.42
C ALA A 717 26.92 -4.56 11.80
N ARG A 718 26.98 -5.38 12.85
CA ARG A 718 27.37 -4.91 14.20
C ARG A 718 28.86 -4.57 14.30
N GLU A 719 29.69 -5.21 13.49
CA GLU A 719 31.13 -4.96 13.41
C GLU A 719 31.43 -3.73 12.55
N ARG A 720 32.28 -2.83 13.06
CA ARG A 720 32.78 -1.66 12.32
C ARG A 720 34.14 -1.96 11.69
N LEU A 721 34.31 -1.56 10.42
CA LEU A 721 35.58 -1.51 9.67
C LEU A 721 36.65 -0.67 10.38
#